data_AF-A0A397EFE7-F1
#
_entry.id   AF-A0A397EFE7-F1
#
_cell.length_a   1.000
_cell.length_b   1.000
_cell.length_c   1.000
_cell.angle_alpha   90.00
_cell.angle_beta   90.00
_cell.angle_gamma   90.00
#
_symmetry.space_group_name_H-M   'P 1'
#
loop_
_entity.id
_entity.type
_entity.pdbx_description
1 polymer ?
#
loop_
_entity_poly.entity_id
_entity_poly.type
_entity_poly.pdbx_seq_one_letter_code
_entity_poly.pdbx_strand_id
1 'polypeptide(L)'
;MATGNHTKAINEDAAMASLLHDNQSLVKGDTLVDVIKCEKDPQNHMLRWGIASETALRQLQGAMLKLRITTTSGKVKSTTFMTFQLTLPHALDGFFMDIPAGLHGLLEERLLFETLQRLEPRFLWGMYTSVSATTGLAGSRYRIHFLGSEIPSTMLLDGRMVEEFIFRGRCLRVYGQGWFFRDKRLARLDLDAAAANITPATPSTPPAPSTTSPPASSAKPAKRQKTTTKDSNEWTDVRRKQPAVSTVPHAVHTHGRPWASPNAFAALHERWTFGHAVHRATHSGVSFETIIPEPTPLASAPVHSTTGEYVTCPKPLKGKISHVEVPLDDLIAELHSLETKSSAAVLNHAPVVEAAVLGSDVSLATLVNSGRVDSICTFMGRHPEDFGIQLHRLFADDRPTFELLIRQRLLHRWLRATWGGSASFDQLYTKSFGHKMTRDSVVELFRALQHSDTLEPIVTATDDGDELSLSRVDLELVVALAEVLVAAHSPLYFSSDAAVVLTTGTATEAIPTHRGNRSLSAATMLAVLMTTHMGEELWRIMDTMFDGDDDMSRVLAHLADIYESEYVDLASIGNVCWDQKSGHIVVSTEPSADSAVAMATSTMTPGVGVGTYTLYTNDLRATTDAPDHRRHCGVASFFHKAMPGYGSLAHLAQYDVPGRYLLARTEWSGLPWLTSLGVVDVWRQLHPHTKLYSGPGRVNRLDYLFVSEELSSQLNPTAKYGPNAYGGDHLTHTVTLSESPTTATKGYWRLPRELLADPNIRQAITMEATTLLDRMRADADLNHGAMWYGWLKRMRRQLIKCHRLHTESTKAHLQHLYLRLAATKRAMESHGDHDILMADVVAAQLAYDTAKAEHCQYARDRQFDFHANSNERGTSHFFRRPLGTKVPINYVTVDGSMVSDEPTVQSTFTSHWRSIMTAPRDDARPDNDRRRAVLEALTKRLDMADRESLDQPITASELCDAMKTMNPAKSPGPDGWSAGFFQVAPEVFSELLLLVFNYQLTHHGSLLPHQRRSAITLLHKSGDRGLPGNYRPISLMPVEVKVLSRAMAFRLAQYAPQLIHPTQAG
;
A
#
# COMPACT_ATOMS: atom_id res chain seq x y z
N MET A 1 -5.36 -39.84 15.06
CA MET A 1 -6.40 -40.82 15.43
C MET A 1 -5.76 -41.95 16.22
N ALA A 2 -6.29 -42.29 17.40
CA ALA A 2 -5.76 -43.39 18.22
C ALA A 2 -6.31 -44.74 17.74
N THR A 3 -5.42 -45.67 17.37
CA THR A 3 -5.76 -47.01 16.84
C THR A 3 -5.25 -48.15 17.72
N GLY A 4 -4.55 -47.83 18.82
CA GLY A 4 -4.20 -48.77 19.88
C GLY A 4 -3.30 -49.91 19.40
N ASN A 5 -3.47 -51.09 19.99
CA ASN A 5 -2.70 -52.28 19.62
C ASN A 5 -2.96 -52.75 18.17
N HIS A 6 -4.11 -52.39 17.59
CA HIS A 6 -4.47 -52.76 16.22
C HIS A 6 -3.64 -52.04 15.16
N THR A 7 -3.03 -50.90 15.49
CA THR A 7 -2.19 -50.07 14.60
C THR A 7 -1.18 -50.90 13.80
N LYS A 8 -0.52 -51.89 14.43
CA LYS A 8 0.48 -52.74 13.76
C LYS A 8 -0.12 -53.64 12.66
N ALA A 9 -1.40 -54.02 12.77
CA ALA A 9 -2.14 -54.86 11.82
C ALA A 9 -2.93 -54.08 10.75
N ILE A 10 -2.97 -52.74 10.81
CA ILE A 10 -3.51 -51.89 9.73
C ILE A 10 -2.50 -51.82 8.58
N ASN A 11 -2.99 -51.91 7.34
CA ASN A 11 -2.26 -51.57 6.12
C ASN A 11 -2.83 -50.24 5.59
N GLU A 12 -1.95 -49.31 5.18
CA GLU A 12 -2.34 -47.94 4.83
C GLU A 12 -3.13 -47.86 3.52
N ASP A 13 -2.80 -48.65 2.51
CA ASP A 13 -3.51 -48.70 1.22
C ASP A 13 -4.97 -49.17 1.41
N ALA A 14 -5.16 -50.22 2.20
CA ALA A 14 -6.48 -50.72 2.58
C ALA A 14 -7.25 -49.74 3.47
N ALA A 15 -6.58 -48.92 4.27
CA ALA A 15 -7.20 -47.85 5.04
C ALA A 15 -7.68 -46.69 4.15
N MET A 16 -6.87 -46.27 3.17
CA MET A 16 -7.26 -45.32 2.13
C MET A 16 -8.44 -45.83 1.29
N ALA A 17 -8.41 -47.09 0.86
CA ALA A 17 -9.52 -47.71 0.14
C ALA A 17 -10.80 -47.82 1.01
N SER A 18 -10.65 -48.11 2.31
CA SER A 18 -11.78 -48.11 3.24
C SER A 18 -12.39 -46.72 3.40
N LEU A 19 -11.57 -45.66 3.44
CA LEU A 19 -12.04 -44.27 3.47
C LEU A 19 -12.88 -43.93 2.23
N LEU A 20 -12.35 -44.24 1.03
CA LEU A 20 -12.97 -43.90 -0.25
C LEU A 20 -14.22 -44.73 -0.58
N HIS A 21 -14.39 -45.94 -0.02
CA HIS A 21 -15.50 -46.84 -0.37
C HIS A 21 -16.41 -47.23 0.81
N ASP A 22 -15.85 -47.55 1.98
CA ASP A 22 -16.64 -48.04 3.14
C ASP A 22 -17.21 -46.92 4.03
N ASN A 23 -16.80 -45.66 3.81
CA ASN A 23 -17.17 -44.50 4.63
C ASN A 23 -17.89 -43.37 3.86
N GLN A 24 -18.30 -43.60 2.60
CA GLN A 24 -18.93 -42.59 1.73
C GLN A 24 -20.21 -41.93 2.29
N SER A 25 -20.86 -42.53 3.29
CA SER A 25 -22.05 -41.98 3.94
C SER A 25 -21.76 -41.07 5.16
N LEU A 26 -20.51 -41.01 5.62
CA LEU A 26 -20.09 -40.21 6.79
C LEU A 26 -19.63 -38.80 6.41
N VAL A 27 -19.20 -38.59 5.17
CA VAL A 27 -18.60 -37.34 4.67
C VAL A 27 -19.01 -37.15 3.21
N LYS A 28 -19.27 -35.91 2.77
CA LYS A 28 -19.60 -35.64 1.36
C LYS A 28 -18.43 -35.99 0.45
N GLY A 29 -18.72 -36.52 -0.75
CA GLY A 29 -17.72 -37.09 -1.67
C GLY A 29 -16.53 -36.16 -1.94
N ASP A 30 -16.81 -34.89 -2.25
CA ASP A 30 -15.82 -33.85 -2.54
C ASP A 30 -14.79 -33.69 -1.41
N THR A 31 -15.22 -33.86 -0.15
CA THR A 31 -14.40 -33.71 1.05
C THR A 31 -13.43 -34.88 1.27
N LEU A 32 -13.68 -36.03 0.65
CA LEU A 32 -12.77 -37.18 0.69
C LEU A 32 -11.61 -37.05 -0.33
N VAL A 33 -11.76 -36.20 -1.35
CA VAL A 33 -10.70 -35.92 -2.35
C VAL A 33 -9.52 -35.19 -1.72
N ASP A 34 -9.79 -34.36 -0.70
CA ASP A 34 -8.77 -33.61 0.07
C ASP A 34 -7.91 -34.49 0.99
N VAL A 35 -8.20 -35.78 1.16
CA VAL A 35 -7.42 -36.67 2.05
C VAL A 35 -6.26 -37.30 1.28
N ILE A 36 -5.16 -36.53 1.18
CA ILE A 36 -4.02 -36.83 0.32
C ILE A 36 -3.03 -37.89 0.87
N LYS A 37 -3.09 -38.23 2.17
CA LYS A 37 -2.16 -39.19 2.78
C LYS A 37 -2.75 -39.92 3.99
N CYS A 38 -2.40 -41.20 4.16
CA CYS A 38 -2.50 -41.93 5.43
C CYS A 38 -1.09 -42.39 5.84
N GLU A 39 -0.75 -42.32 7.13
CA GLU A 39 0.54 -42.74 7.66
C GLU A 39 0.40 -43.34 9.06
N LYS A 40 1.06 -44.48 9.27
CA LYS A 40 0.99 -45.30 10.48
C LYS A 40 2.11 -44.95 11.46
N ASP A 41 1.74 -44.79 12.73
CA ASP A 41 2.66 -44.55 13.85
C ASP A 41 2.63 -45.76 14.81
N PRO A 42 3.53 -46.76 14.63
CA PRO A 42 3.54 -47.97 15.44
C PRO A 42 4.10 -47.77 16.86
N GLN A 43 4.67 -46.61 17.16
CA GLN A 43 5.27 -46.28 18.45
C GLN A 43 4.23 -45.64 19.37
N ASN A 44 3.49 -44.64 18.87
CA ASN A 44 2.43 -43.97 19.62
C ASN A 44 1.05 -44.62 19.43
N HIS A 45 0.98 -45.79 18.78
CA HIS A 45 -0.24 -46.57 18.57
C HIS A 45 -1.35 -45.77 17.85
N MET A 46 -0.96 -45.03 16.82
CA MET A 46 -1.81 -44.07 16.11
C MET A 46 -1.79 -44.25 14.59
N LEU A 47 -2.87 -43.77 13.95
CA LEU A 47 -2.95 -43.51 12.53
C LEU A 47 -3.06 -41.99 12.31
N ARG A 48 -2.25 -41.47 11.40
CA ARG A 48 -2.14 -40.05 11.03
C ARG A 48 -2.72 -39.89 9.61
N TRP A 49 -3.41 -38.79 9.36
CA TRP A 49 -4.02 -38.47 8.07
C TRP A 49 -3.54 -37.09 7.63
N GLY A 50 -3.09 -36.98 6.38
CA GLY A 50 -2.78 -35.72 5.72
C GLY A 50 -4.00 -35.23 4.96
N ILE A 51 -4.46 -34.02 5.27
CA ILE A 51 -5.69 -33.43 4.74
C ILE A 51 -5.33 -32.06 4.15
N ALA A 52 -5.75 -31.81 2.90
CA ALA A 52 -5.32 -30.67 2.09
C ALA A 52 -6.14 -29.39 2.30
N SER A 53 -7.38 -29.47 2.80
CA SER A 53 -8.23 -28.31 3.07
C SER A 53 -8.68 -28.23 4.53
N GLU A 54 -8.83 -27.01 5.05
CA GLU A 54 -9.38 -26.81 6.40
C GLU A 54 -10.86 -27.20 6.47
N THR A 55 -11.58 -27.12 5.35
CA THR A 55 -12.96 -27.58 5.21
C THR A 55 -13.08 -29.09 5.47
N ALA A 56 -12.18 -29.88 4.90
CA ALA A 56 -12.08 -31.31 5.16
C ALA A 56 -11.56 -31.61 6.57
N LEU A 57 -10.59 -30.85 7.07
CA LEU A 57 -10.08 -30.97 8.44
C LEU A 57 -11.22 -30.83 9.47
N ARG A 58 -12.06 -29.78 9.33
CA ARG A 58 -13.18 -29.50 10.24
C ARG A 58 -14.35 -30.49 10.10
N GLN A 59 -14.59 -31.04 8.90
CA GLN A 59 -15.62 -32.08 8.71
C GLN A 59 -15.19 -33.46 9.18
N LEU A 60 -13.88 -33.79 9.09
CA LEU A 60 -13.32 -35.05 9.58
C LEU A 60 -13.00 -35.02 11.09
N GLN A 61 -12.89 -33.85 11.70
CA GLN A 61 -12.70 -33.70 13.15
C GLN A 61 -13.86 -34.32 13.93
N GLY A 62 -13.55 -35.30 14.79
CA GLY A 62 -14.55 -36.04 15.57
C GLY A 62 -15.29 -37.13 14.79
N ALA A 63 -15.06 -37.27 13.49
CA ALA A 63 -15.68 -38.30 12.65
C ALA A 63 -15.19 -39.72 13.02
N MET A 64 -16.09 -40.70 12.90
CA MET A 64 -15.86 -42.09 13.29
C MET A 64 -15.56 -42.95 12.05
N LEU A 65 -14.29 -43.02 11.65
CA LEU A 65 -13.87 -43.79 10.47
C LEU A 65 -13.83 -45.30 10.75
N LYS A 66 -14.50 -46.06 9.88
CA LYS A 66 -14.56 -47.53 9.88
C LYS A 66 -13.47 -48.09 8.96
N LEU A 67 -12.48 -48.79 9.52
CA LEU A 67 -11.34 -49.35 8.80
C LEU A 67 -11.35 -50.88 8.81
N ARG A 68 -10.88 -51.49 7.72
CA ARG A 68 -10.60 -52.94 7.64
C ARG A 68 -9.29 -53.26 8.34
N ILE A 69 -9.31 -54.18 9.31
CA ILE A 69 -8.12 -54.68 10.00
C ILE A 69 -8.00 -56.19 9.76
N THR A 70 -6.87 -56.62 9.19
CA THR A 70 -6.61 -58.04 8.91
C THR A 70 -5.67 -58.60 9.97
N THR A 71 -6.23 -59.39 10.88
CA THR A 71 -5.45 -60.14 11.88
C THR A 71 -5.13 -61.54 11.34
N THR A 72 -3.95 -62.07 11.69
CA THR A 72 -3.52 -63.42 11.29
C THR A 72 -3.35 -64.25 12.55
N SER A 73 -4.09 -65.35 12.67
CA SER A 73 -3.97 -66.30 13.79
C SER A 73 -3.64 -67.68 13.23
N GLY A 74 -2.43 -68.15 13.50
CA GLY A 74 -1.86 -69.32 12.81
C GLY A 74 -1.79 -69.10 11.30
N LYS A 75 -2.34 -70.03 10.52
CA LYS A 75 -2.40 -69.94 9.04
C LYS A 75 -3.67 -69.26 8.51
N VAL A 76 -4.60 -68.83 9.37
CA VAL A 76 -5.86 -68.20 8.94
C VAL A 76 -5.75 -66.68 9.08
N LYS A 77 -6.06 -65.95 8.00
CA LYS A 77 -6.28 -64.50 8.02
C LYS A 77 -7.76 -64.22 8.21
N SER A 78 -8.09 -63.32 9.12
CA SER A 78 -9.45 -62.82 9.32
C SER A 78 -9.44 -61.30 9.24
N THR A 79 -10.34 -60.75 8.43
CA THR A 79 -10.49 -59.30 8.25
C THR A 79 -11.78 -58.83 8.90
N THR A 80 -11.67 -58.01 9.94
CA THR A 80 -12.80 -57.40 10.63
C THR A 80 -12.78 -55.88 10.45
N PHE A 81 -13.96 -55.27 10.46
CA PHE A 81 -14.08 -53.81 10.47
C PHE A 81 -14.07 -53.31 11.91
N MET A 82 -13.31 -52.24 12.18
CA MET A 82 -13.28 -51.54 13.47
C MET A 82 -13.32 -50.03 13.25
N THR A 83 -13.96 -49.30 14.16
CA THR A 83 -14.24 -47.86 13.99
C THR A 83 -13.47 -47.02 15.00
N PHE A 84 -12.83 -45.94 14.54
CA PHE A 84 -11.95 -45.08 15.35
C PHE A 84 -12.24 -43.60 15.09
N GLN A 85 -12.01 -42.74 16.09
CA GLN A 85 -12.33 -41.32 16.01
C GLN A 85 -11.14 -40.48 15.51
N LEU A 86 -11.36 -39.61 14.53
CA LEU A 86 -10.38 -38.59 14.17
C LEU A 86 -10.31 -37.49 15.24
N THR A 87 -9.11 -37.21 15.71
CA THR A 87 -8.81 -36.25 16.77
C THR A 87 -7.62 -35.37 16.37
N LEU A 88 -7.68 -34.09 16.72
CA LEU A 88 -6.57 -33.13 16.58
C LEU A 88 -5.65 -33.19 17.81
N PRO A 89 -4.35 -32.87 17.69
CA PRO A 89 -3.45 -32.67 18.83
C PRO A 89 -3.59 -31.27 19.45
N HIS A 90 -3.41 -31.16 20.77
CA HIS A 90 -3.16 -29.90 21.48
C HIS A 90 -1.72 -29.86 22.02
N ALA A 91 -1.23 -28.65 22.37
CA ALA A 91 0.18 -28.40 22.70
C ALA A 91 0.40 -27.69 24.06
N LEU A 92 -0.58 -27.71 24.98
CA LEU A 92 -0.61 -26.81 26.14
C LEU A 92 -0.87 -27.47 27.52
N ASP A 93 -0.97 -28.80 27.60
CA ASP A 93 -1.35 -29.52 28.83
C ASP A 93 -0.18 -29.72 29.82
N GLY A 94 0.49 -28.63 30.21
CA GLY A 94 1.63 -28.60 31.15
C GLY A 94 1.36 -27.90 32.49
N PHE A 95 2.29 -28.04 33.44
CA PHE A 95 2.20 -27.44 34.77
C PHE A 95 2.28 -25.90 34.73
N PHE A 96 1.55 -25.24 35.62
CA PHE A 96 1.55 -23.78 35.75
C PHE A 96 1.48 -23.30 37.20
N MET A 97 1.84 -22.03 37.41
CA MET A 97 1.62 -21.28 38.65
C MET A 97 0.90 -19.95 38.35
N ASP A 98 0.02 -19.50 39.25
CA ASP A 98 -0.75 -18.26 39.16
C ASP A 98 -0.26 -17.22 40.19
N ILE A 99 -0.17 -15.94 39.79
CA ILE A 99 0.15 -14.76 40.60
C ILE A 99 -1.12 -13.87 40.69
N PRO A 100 -1.95 -13.95 41.76
CA PRO A 100 -3.27 -13.31 41.78
C PRO A 100 -3.29 -11.78 41.87
N ALA A 101 -2.19 -11.16 42.31
CA ALA A 101 -2.04 -9.70 42.31
C ALA A 101 -1.62 -9.13 40.94
N GLY A 102 -1.27 -10.00 39.99
CA GLY A 102 -0.74 -9.59 38.68
C GLY A 102 0.64 -8.93 38.75
N LEU A 103 1.02 -8.32 37.63
CA LEU A 103 2.23 -7.53 37.40
C LEU A 103 1.81 -6.16 36.84
N HIS A 104 2.48 -5.08 37.24
CA HIS A 104 2.07 -3.70 36.97
C HIS A 104 2.39 -3.19 35.55
N GLY A 105 2.90 -4.05 34.65
CA GLY A 105 3.04 -3.76 33.23
C GLY A 105 4.10 -4.60 32.52
N LEU A 106 4.17 -4.44 31.20
CA LEU A 106 5.03 -5.22 30.28
C LEU A 106 6.53 -5.24 30.65
N LEU A 107 7.03 -4.22 31.35
CA LEU A 107 8.42 -4.17 31.84
C LEU A 107 8.65 -5.10 33.04
N GLU A 108 7.69 -5.18 33.97
CA GLU A 108 7.77 -6.11 35.11
C GLU A 108 7.54 -7.56 34.65
N GLU A 109 6.70 -7.75 33.64
CA GLU A 109 6.46 -9.01 32.94
C GLU A 109 7.72 -9.52 32.21
N ARG A 110 8.36 -8.70 31.37
CA ARG A 110 9.63 -9.07 30.69
C ARG A 110 10.75 -9.38 31.68
N LEU A 111 10.91 -8.58 32.72
CA LEU A 111 11.95 -8.84 33.74
C LEU A 111 11.68 -10.13 34.51
N LEU A 112 10.41 -10.44 34.82
CA LEU A 112 10.04 -11.71 35.46
C LEU A 112 10.36 -12.89 34.53
N PHE A 113 10.10 -12.77 33.22
CA PHE A 113 10.44 -13.80 32.24
C PHE A 113 11.95 -14.03 32.17
N GLU A 114 12.76 -12.98 32.03
CA GLU A 114 14.22 -13.12 31.95
C GLU A 114 14.81 -13.74 33.23
N THR A 115 14.28 -13.39 34.41
CA THR A 115 14.69 -14.00 35.68
C THR A 115 14.26 -15.47 35.76
N LEU A 116 12.99 -15.79 35.45
CA LEU A 116 12.48 -17.16 35.52
C LEU A 116 13.10 -18.09 34.46
N GLN A 117 13.36 -17.62 33.25
CA GLN A 117 13.98 -18.41 32.17
C GLN A 117 15.44 -18.77 32.48
N ARG A 118 16.14 -17.91 33.24
CA ARG A 118 17.51 -18.19 33.72
C ARG A 118 17.52 -19.04 34.99
N LEU A 119 16.49 -18.93 35.83
CA LEU A 119 16.39 -19.67 37.10
C LEU A 119 15.85 -21.10 36.92
N GLU A 120 14.84 -21.31 36.07
CA GLU A 120 14.26 -22.61 35.74
C GLU A 120 14.21 -22.79 34.22
N PRO A 121 15.06 -23.67 33.64
CA PRO A 121 15.15 -23.83 32.18
C PRO A 121 13.91 -24.48 31.54
N ARG A 122 12.93 -24.95 32.34
CA ARG A 122 11.60 -25.37 31.85
C ARG A 122 10.57 -24.24 31.81
N PHE A 123 10.86 -23.03 32.26
CA PHE A 123 9.94 -21.91 32.08
C PHE A 123 9.75 -21.62 30.59
N LEU A 124 8.49 -21.59 30.14
CA LEU A 124 8.15 -21.41 28.73
C LEU A 124 7.68 -19.98 28.44
N TRP A 125 6.62 -19.55 29.12
CA TRP A 125 5.97 -18.25 28.93
C TRP A 125 4.99 -17.98 30.07
N GLY A 126 4.43 -16.77 30.09
CA GLY A 126 3.30 -16.40 30.93
C GLY A 126 2.26 -15.58 30.18
N MET A 127 1.10 -15.40 30.81
CA MET A 127 0.02 -14.55 30.31
C MET A 127 -0.94 -14.16 31.44
N TYR A 128 -1.68 -13.07 31.28
CA TYR A 128 -2.87 -12.85 32.10
C TYR A 128 -3.96 -13.89 31.79
N THR A 129 -4.53 -14.50 32.83
CA THR A 129 -5.67 -15.41 32.73
C THR A 129 -6.85 -14.92 33.56
N SER A 130 -8.04 -15.00 32.97
CA SER A 130 -9.33 -14.93 33.67
C SER A 130 -9.88 -16.35 33.79
N VAL A 131 -9.96 -16.88 35.00
CA VAL A 131 -10.38 -18.28 35.25
C VAL A 131 -11.51 -18.32 36.27
N SER A 132 -12.52 -19.14 35.99
CA SER A 132 -13.74 -19.22 36.79
C SER A 132 -13.53 -19.91 38.15
N ALA A 133 -13.86 -19.17 39.23
CA ALA A 133 -14.46 -19.58 40.51
C ALA A 133 -13.88 -20.72 41.37
N THR A 134 -13.09 -21.68 40.86
CA THR A 134 -12.66 -22.88 41.62
C THR A 134 -11.59 -22.62 42.68
N THR A 135 -10.95 -21.44 42.71
CA THR A 135 -9.93 -21.07 43.71
C THR A 135 -10.38 -19.92 44.64
N GLY A 136 -11.65 -19.56 44.66
CA GLY A 136 -12.23 -18.62 45.64
C GLY A 136 -11.76 -17.15 45.59
N LEU A 137 -10.93 -16.77 44.61
CA LEU A 137 -10.39 -15.42 44.42
C LEU A 137 -10.89 -14.83 43.09
N ALA A 138 -11.47 -13.63 43.13
CA ALA A 138 -11.99 -12.94 41.95
C ALA A 138 -11.03 -11.82 41.52
N GLY A 139 -10.39 -11.98 40.37
CA GLY A 139 -9.46 -11.01 39.79
C GLY A 139 -8.70 -11.60 38.58
N SER A 140 -8.18 -10.73 37.71
CA SER A 140 -7.28 -11.11 36.63
C SER A 140 -5.90 -11.46 37.18
N ARG A 141 -5.47 -12.71 37.02
CA ARG A 141 -4.21 -13.22 37.58
C ARG A 141 -3.16 -13.47 36.51
N TYR A 142 -1.91 -13.24 36.84
CA TYR A 142 -0.81 -13.49 35.90
C TYR A 142 -0.33 -14.94 36.04
N ARG A 143 -0.40 -15.73 34.98
CA ARG A 143 -0.03 -17.16 34.98
C ARG A 143 1.32 -17.37 34.32
N ILE A 144 2.12 -18.28 34.86
CA ILE A 144 3.39 -18.75 34.28
C ILE A 144 3.32 -20.26 34.02
N HIS A 145 3.75 -20.68 32.83
CA HIS A 145 3.67 -22.04 32.33
C HIS A 145 5.07 -22.67 32.19
N PHE A 146 5.16 -23.96 32.51
CA PHE A 146 6.39 -24.75 32.49
C PHE A 146 6.28 -25.98 31.57
N LEU A 147 7.42 -26.46 31.08
CA LEU A 147 7.52 -27.63 30.22
C LEU A 147 7.39 -28.93 31.03
N GLY A 148 6.35 -29.71 30.73
CA GLY A 148 6.00 -30.95 31.44
C GLY A 148 4.96 -30.74 32.55
N SER A 149 4.47 -31.84 33.13
CA SER A 149 3.39 -31.86 34.13
C SER A 149 3.87 -31.93 35.59
N GLU A 150 5.16 -32.08 35.82
CA GLU A 150 5.80 -32.18 37.13
C GLU A 150 6.16 -30.79 37.70
N ILE A 151 6.06 -30.61 39.02
CA ILE A 151 6.46 -29.35 39.68
C ILE A 151 7.97 -29.11 39.47
N PRO A 152 8.40 -27.91 39.04
CA PRO A 152 9.82 -27.63 38.89
C PRO A 152 10.58 -27.68 40.22
N SER A 153 11.78 -28.27 40.22
CA SER A 153 12.59 -28.46 41.42
C SER A 153 13.12 -27.15 42.01
N THR A 154 13.21 -26.11 41.20
CA THR A 154 13.51 -24.71 41.59
C THR A 154 12.33 -24.03 42.28
N MET A 155 11.11 -24.54 42.08
CA MET A 155 9.87 -24.09 42.74
C MET A 155 9.54 -24.93 43.97
N LEU A 156 10.51 -25.68 44.50
CA LEU A 156 10.46 -26.41 45.76
C LEU A 156 11.54 -25.89 46.72
N LEU A 157 11.16 -25.47 47.92
CA LEU A 157 12.05 -25.08 49.02
C LEU A 157 11.82 -26.02 50.21
N ASP A 158 12.85 -26.71 50.68
CA ASP A 158 12.76 -27.76 51.71
C ASP A 158 11.68 -28.83 51.42
N GLY A 159 11.50 -29.18 50.14
CA GLY A 159 10.48 -30.13 49.69
C GLY A 159 9.03 -29.60 49.70
N ARG A 160 8.81 -28.32 50.00
CA ARG A 160 7.50 -27.64 49.91
C ARG A 160 7.47 -26.73 48.69
N MET A 161 6.32 -26.62 48.02
CA MET A 161 6.15 -25.67 46.91
C MET A 161 6.41 -24.23 47.37
N VAL A 162 7.06 -23.42 46.53
CA VAL A 162 7.19 -21.97 46.74
C VAL A 162 5.82 -21.30 46.67
N GLU A 163 5.55 -20.42 47.62
CA GLU A 163 4.24 -19.80 47.88
C GLU A 163 4.26 -18.25 47.78
N GLU A 164 5.45 -17.66 47.74
CA GLU A 164 5.64 -16.21 47.63
C GLU A 164 7.00 -15.91 46.97
N PHE A 165 6.99 -15.08 45.93
CA PHE A 165 8.19 -14.52 45.32
C PHE A 165 8.50 -13.15 45.93
N ILE A 166 9.77 -12.83 46.16
CA ILE A 166 10.23 -11.45 46.37
C ILE A 166 10.74 -10.93 45.03
N PHE A 167 10.09 -9.91 44.48
CA PHE A 167 10.42 -9.36 43.16
C PHE A 167 10.14 -7.85 43.08
N ARG A 168 11.10 -7.08 42.58
CA ARG A 168 11.20 -5.61 42.64
C ARG A 168 10.90 -5.01 44.03
N GLY A 169 11.35 -5.68 45.09
CA GLY A 169 11.10 -5.32 46.49
C GLY A 169 9.69 -5.64 46.99
N ARG A 170 8.88 -6.38 46.21
CA ARG A 170 7.49 -6.71 46.51
C ARG A 170 7.34 -8.19 46.81
N CYS A 171 6.57 -8.54 47.84
CA CYS A 171 6.11 -9.90 48.06
C CYS A 171 4.92 -10.22 47.13
N LEU A 172 5.14 -11.03 46.09
CA LEU A 172 4.12 -11.48 45.15
C LEU A 172 3.68 -12.90 45.51
N ARG A 173 2.38 -13.10 45.76
CA ARG A 173 1.83 -14.42 46.11
C ARG A 173 1.65 -15.32 44.90
N VAL A 174 2.06 -16.58 45.03
CA VAL A 174 2.03 -17.57 43.93
C VAL A 174 1.38 -18.89 44.34
N TYR A 175 0.67 -19.51 43.39
CA TYR A 175 -0.13 -20.72 43.59
C TYR A 175 0.10 -21.70 42.45
N GLY A 176 0.68 -22.86 42.72
CA GLY A 176 0.80 -23.94 41.72
C GLY A 176 -0.52 -24.63 41.42
N GLN A 177 -0.63 -25.22 40.23
CA GLN A 177 -1.77 -26.00 39.78
C GLN A 177 -2.17 -27.08 40.82
N GLY A 178 -3.37 -26.92 41.40
CA GLY A 178 -3.92 -27.85 42.40
C GLY A 178 -3.45 -27.67 43.84
N TRP A 179 -2.57 -26.70 44.13
CA TRP A 179 -2.05 -26.46 45.48
C TRP A 179 -2.79 -25.35 46.24
N PHE A 180 -2.95 -25.56 47.56
CA PHE A 180 -3.60 -24.63 48.48
C PHE A 180 -2.88 -24.59 49.84
N PHE A 181 -2.91 -23.43 50.50
CA PHE A 181 -2.20 -23.19 51.76
C PHE A 181 -2.54 -24.18 52.88
N ARG A 182 -1.55 -24.48 53.72
CA ARG A 182 -1.75 -25.21 54.98
C ARG A 182 -1.19 -24.52 56.23
N ASP A 183 -0.36 -23.48 56.10
CA ASP A 183 0.37 -22.94 57.24
C ASP A 183 0.67 -21.43 57.18
N LYS A 184 1.03 -20.84 58.32
CA LYS A 184 1.41 -19.40 58.44
C LYS A 184 2.89 -19.13 58.16
N ARG A 185 3.72 -20.15 57.94
CA ARG A 185 5.16 -20.04 57.64
C ARG A 185 5.45 -20.36 56.17
N LEU A 186 5.39 -19.31 55.36
CA LEU A 186 5.35 -19.32 53.91
C LEU A 186 6.70 -19.70 53.30
N ALA A 187 6.69 -20.53 52.26
CA ALA A 187 7.88 -20.80 51.45
C ALA A 187 8.17 -19.62 50.50
N ARG A 188 9.24 -18.87 50.78
CA ARG A 188 9.66 -17.68 50.01
C ARG A 188 10.82 -18.00 49.09
N LEU A 189 10.75 -17.50 47.85
CA LEU A 189 11.86 -17.50 46.89
C LEU A 189 12.21 -16.07 46.52
N ASP A 190 13.47 -15.69 46.64
CA ASP A 190 13.94 -14.34 46.37
C ASP A 190 14.42 -14.20 44.92
N LEU A 191 13.55 -13.64 44.07
CA LEU A 191 13.86 -13.38 42.66
C LEU A 191 14.67 -12.09 42.48
N ASP A 192 14.62 -11.16 43.44
CA ASP A 192 15.50 -9.98 43.43
C ASP A 192 16.94 -10.36 43.75
N ALA A 193 17.18 -11.26 44.70
CA ALA A 193 18.51 -11.82 44.93
C ALA A 193 19.00 -12.64 43.72
N ALA A 194 18.11 -13.35 43.03
CA ALA A 194 18.45 -14.04 41.78
C ALA A 194 18.80 -13.06 40.65
N ALA A 195 18.12 -11.91 40.57
CA ALA A 195 18.39 -10.86 39.58
C ALA A 195 19.62 -9.99 39.94
N ALA A 196 19.90 -9.77 41.22
CA ALA A 196 20.98 -8.92 41.71
C ALA A 196 22.35 -9.61 41.68
N ASN A 197 22.40 -10.95 41.70
CA ASN A 197 23.64 -11.72 41.47
C ASN A 197 24.09 -11.73 39.98
N ILE A 198 23.39 -11.00 39.09
CA ILE A 198 23.73 -10.91 37.66
C ILE A 198 24.79 -9.81 37.45
N THR A 199 26.04 -10.13 37.79
CA THR A 199 27.22 -9.37 37.35
C THR A 199 27.31 -9.40 35.81
N PRO A 200 27.62 -8.28 35.12
CA PRO A 200 27.87 -8.32 33.68
C PRO A 200 29.05 -9.24 33.36
N ALA A 201 28.80 -10.27 32.54
CA ALA A 201 29.78 -11.30 32.21
C ALA A 201 30.79 -10.80 31.15
N THR A 202 31.94 -10.29 31.60
CA THR A 202 33.12 -10.13 30.74
C THR A 202 33.52 -11.50 30.16
N PRO A 203 33.85 -11.63 28.86
CA PRO A 203 34.19 -12.93 28.28
C PRO A 203 35.47 -13.52 28.91
N SER A 204 35.34 -14.65 29.58
CA SER A 204 36.47 -15.40 30.14
C SER A 204 36.76 -16.67 29.33
N THR A 205 38.00 -16.80 28.90
CA THR A 205 38.53 -17.95 28.15
C THR A 205 38.48 -19.24 28.99
N PRO A 206 38.24 -20.43 28.41
CA PRO A 206 38.15 -21.68 29.18
C PRO A 206 39.42 -21.99 29.99
N PRO A 207 39.30 -22.50 31.23
CA PRO A 207 40.45 -22.90 32.03
C PRO A 207 41.11 -24.19 31.51
N ALA A 208 42.44 -24.26 31.60
CA ALA A 208 43.22 -25.45 31.28
C ALA A 208 43.09 -26.52 32.38
N PRO A 209 43.21 -27.82 32.05
CA PRO A 209 43.14 -28.90 33.04
C PRO A 209 44.40 -28.94 33.92
N SER A 210 44.23 -29.19 35.22
CA SER A 210 45.30 -29.38 36.20
C SER A 210 45.24 -30.76 36.86
N THR A 211 46.38 -31.24 37.32
CA THR A 211 46.61 -32.65 37.70
C THR A 211 46.96 -32.84 39.17
N THR A 212 46.43 -33.87 39.83
CA THR A 212 47.23 -34.82 40.65
C THR A 212 46.40 -36.05 41.11
N SER A 213 47.08 -37.12 41.54
CA SER A 213 46.55 -38.47 41.84
C SER A 213 46.76 -38.88 43.30
N PRO A 214 46.04 -39.91 43.83
CA PRO A 214 46.65 -41.26 44.00
C PRO A 214 45.60 -42.43 43.97
N PRO A 215 45.92 -43.71 44.31
CA PRO A 215 47.03 -44.58 43.86
C PRO A 215 46.60 -46.01 43.40
N ALA A 216 47.53 -46.74 42.74
CA ALA A 216 47.69 -48.23 42.64
C ALA A 216 46.45 -49.14 42.37
N SER A 217 46.40 -49.96 41.30
CA SER A 217 47.26 -51.15 41.13
C SER A 217 46.92 -52.02 39.87
N SER A 218 47.89 -52.86 39.44
CA SER A 218 47.79 -54.05 38.54
C SER A 218 47.27 -53.95 37.07
N ALA A 219 48.13 -54.41 36.13
CA ALA A 219 47.85 -55.45 35.08
C ALA A 219 48.26 -55.17 33.59
N LYS A 220 49.58 -55.12 33.32
CA LYS A 220 50.37 -55.77 32.21
C LYS A 220 49.92 -55.82 30.70
N PRO A 221 50.85 -56.05 29.72
CA PRO A 221 50.82 -55.32 28.44
C PRO A 221 51.11 -56.09 27.12
N ALA A 222 50.99 -55.41 25.96
CA ALA A 222 51.84 -55.56 24.76
C ALA A 222 51.81 -54.24 23.93
N LYS A 223 52.89 -53.54 23.55
CA LYS A 223 54.12 -53.82 22.76
C LYS A 223 53.94 -54.02 21.23
N ARG A 224 54.30 -52.98 20.45
CA ARG A 224 55.04 -53.12 19.18
C ARG A 224 55.81 -51.83 18.81
N GLN A 225 57.03 -51.98 18.29
CA GLN A 225 57.86 -50.92 17.65
C GLN A 225 57.59 -50.94 16.13
N LYS A 226 58.21 -50.20 15.18
CA LYS A 226 59.42 -49.33 15.04
C LYS A 226 59.18 -48.50 13.73
N THR A 227 59.82 -47.40 13.30
CA THR A 227 61.03 -46.61 13.67
C THR A 227 60.82 -45.15 13.19
N THR A 228 61.70 -44.21 13.53
CA THR A 228 61.86 -42.92 12.82
C THR A 228 62.94 -42.98 11.72
N THR A 229 62.74 -42.23 10.63
CA THR A 229 63.78 -41.83 9.68
C THR A 229 63.54 -40.38 9.24
N LYS A 230 64.61 -39.71 8.82
CA LYS A 230 64.66 -38.27 8.52
C LYS A 230 64.76 -38.10 7.00
N ASP A 231 63.86 -37.33 6.40
CA ASP A 231 63.92 -37.03 4.98
C ASP A 231 64.89 -35.89 4.67
N SER A 232 65.55 -35.97 3.52
CA SER A 232 66.46 -34.94 3.02
C SER A 232 66.58 -35.03 1.50
N ASN A 233 65.81 -34.19 0.80
CA ASN A 233 66.13 -33.69 -0.53
C ASN A 233 65.26 -32.46 -0.82
N GLU A 234 65.90 -31.39 -1.28
CA GLU A 234 65.23 -30.17 -1.75
C GLU A 234 64.69 -30.37 -3.17
N TRP A 235 63.56 -29.73 -3.49
CA TRP A 235 63.21 -29.39 -4.88
C TRP A 235 62.54 -28.02 -4.94
N THR A 236 63.35 -27.01 -5.27
CA THR A 236 63.04 -25.74 -5.95
C THR A 236 61.75 -24.98 -5.62
N ASP A 237 61.90 -23.72 -5.20
CA ASP A 237 60.82 -22.72 -5.14
C ASP A 237 60.04 -22.59 -6.44
N VAL A 238 58.75 -22.97 -6.41
CA VAL A 238 57.76 -22.48 -7.37
C VAL A 238 57.14 -21.21 -6.80
N ARG A 239 57.48 -20.05 -7.37
CA ARG A 239 56.79 -18.77 -7.09
C ARG A 239 55.29 -18.90 -7.41
N ARG A 240 54.49 -19.31 -6.41
CA ARG A 240 53.03 -19.18 -6.47
C ARG A 240 52.70 -17.70 -6.56
N LYS A 241 51.85 -17.31 -7.53
CA LYS A 241 51.14 -16.03 -7.46
C LYS A 241 50.43 -15.96 -6.11
N GLN A 242 50.42 -14.78 -5.49
CA GLN A 242 49.51 -14.53 -4.37
C GLN A 242 48.08 -14.87 -4.81
N PRO A 243 47.29 -15.59 -3.99
CA PRO A 243 45.85 -15.68 -4.22
C PRO A 243 45.24 -14.28 -4.22
N ALA A 244 44.33 -14.01 -5.16
CA ALA A 244 43.45 -12.86 -5.02
C ALA A 244 42.61 -13.02 -3.75
N VAL A 245 42.18 -11.91 -3.14
CA VAL A 245 41.39 -11.91 -1.91
C VAL A 245 40.12 -12.74 -2.13
N SER A 246 40.00 -13.84 -1.37
CA SER A 246 38.85 -14.74 -1.43
C SER A 246 37.69 -14.11 -0.66
N THR A 247 36.87 -13.30 -1.34
CA THR A 247 35.53 -12.99 -0.84
C THR A 247 34.79 -14.30 -0.58
N VAL A 248 34.11 -14.38 0.56
CA VAL A 248 33.20 -15.49 0.83
C VAL A 248 32.08 -15.44 -0.21
N PRO A 249 31.68 -16.55 -0.85
CA PRO A 249 30.54 -16.52 -1.75
C PRO A 249 29.29 -16.14 -0.96
N HIS A 250 28.78 -14.93 -1.21
CA HIS A 250 27.51 -14.43 -0.71
C HIS A 250 26.38 -15.46 -0.90
N ALA A 251 25.37 -15.44 -0.02
CA ALA A 251 24.23 -16.34 -0.13
C ALA A 251 23.43 -16.08 -1.42
N VAL A 252 22.97 -17.16 -2.07
CA VAL A 252 22.02 -17.06 -3.18
C VAL A 252 20.63 -16.79 -2.58
N HIS A 253 19.89 -15.85 -3.17
CA HIS A 253 18.53 -15.50 -2.72
C HIS A 253 17.62 -16.73 -2.72
N THR A 254 16.74 -16.82 -1.72
CA THR A 254 15.81 -17.95 -1.53
C THR A 254 14.39 -17.53 -1.90
N HIS A 255 13.75 -18.26 -2.82
CA HIS A 255 12.36 -18.02 -3.23
C HIS A 255 11.41 -17.94 -2.03
N GLY A 256 10.52 -16.94 -2.03
CA GLY A 256 9.60 -16.64 -0.93
C GLY A 256 10.18 -15.72 0.16
N ARG A 257 11.47 -15.37 0.11
CA ARG A 257 12.08 -14.37 1.00
C ARG A 257 12.00 -12.97 0.38
N PRO A 258 11.79 -11.89 1.17
CA PRO A 258 11.88 -10.51 0.68
C PRO A 258 13.20 -10.19 -0.05
N TRP A 259 13.15 -9.19 -0.94
CA TRP A 259 14.32 -8.73 -1.71
C TRP A 259 15.33 -7.94 -0.87
N ALA A 260 14.89 -7.33 0.23
CA ALA A 260 15.74 -6.69 1.22
C ALA A 260 15.16 -6.95 2.62
N SER A 261 15.99 -6.84 3.66
CA SER A 261 15.51 -6.86 5.04
C SER A 261 14.75 -5.58 5.41
N PRO A 262 13.85 -5.61 6.41
CA PRO A 262 12.88 -4.53 6.64
C PRO A 262 13.46 -3.14 6.91
N ASN A 263 14.72 -3.05 7.36
CA ASN A 263 15.34 -1.77 7.72
C ASN A 263 16.47 -1.36 6.75
N ALA A 264 16.80 -2.17 5.73
CA ALA A 264 18.02 -2.00 4.93
C ALA A 264 18.16 -0.60 4.30
N PHE A 265 17.12 -0.10 3.64
CA PHE A 265 17.14 1.22 3.02
C PHE A 265 17.17 2.35 4.07
N ALA A 266 16.46 2.22 5.19
CA ALA A 266 16.48 3.19 6.28
C ALA A 266 17.87 3.27 6.94
N ALA A 267 18.50 2.13 7.19
CA ALA A 267 19.84 2.03 7.74
C ALA A 267 20.93 2.57 6.79
N LEU A 268 20.71 2.56 5.47
CA LEU A 268 21.54 3.26 4.49
C LEU A 268 21.31 4.78 4.54
N HIS A 269 20.06 5.25 4.45
CA HIS A 269 19.72 6.68 4.44
C HIS A 269 20.07 7.41 5.74
N GLU A 270 20.12 6.73 6.90
CA GLU A 270 20.60 7.32 8.16
C GLU A 270 22.13 7.55 8.20
N ARG A 271 22.87 6.97 7.25
CA ARG A 271 24.33 6.92 7.21
C ARG A 271 24.92 7.61 5.99
N TRP A 272 24.14 7.75 4.91
CA TRP A 272 24.60 8.31 3.65
C TRP A 272 23.51 9.14 2.96
N THR A 273 23.90 10.32 2.48
CA THR A 273 23.18 11.02 1.40
C THR A 273 23.91 10.82 0.08
N PHE A 274 23.20 11.10 -1.03
CA PHE A 274 23.75 10.98 -2.36
C PHE A 274 23.56 12.29 -3.13
N GLY A 275 24.64 13.04 -3.33
CA GLY A 275 24.69 14.18 -4.23
C GLY A 275 25.30 13.80 -5.59
N HIS A 276 25.41 14.79 -6.47
CA HIS A 276 26.22 14.72 -7.69
C HIS A 276 26.69 16.12 -8.09
N ALA A 277 27.80 16.18 -8.83
CA ALA A 277 28.32 17.39 -9.44
C ALA A 277 28.49 17.21 -10.95
N VAL A 278 28.06 18.21 -11.74
CA VAL A 278 28.22 18.21 -13.20
C VAL A 278 29.52 18.93 -13.54
N HIS A 279 30.54 18.17 -13.95
CA HIS A 279 31.82 18.71 -14.36
C HIS A 279 31.83 18.86 -15.88
N ARG A 280 32.04 20.09 -16.37
CA ARG A 280 32.22 20.38 -17.80
C ARG A 280 33.70 20.64 -18.09
N ALA A 281 34.23 20.04 -19.15
CA ALA A 281 35.57 20.32 -19.66
C ALA A 281 35.51 20.56 -21.18
N THR A 282 36.43 21.37 -21.69
CA THR A 282 36.46 21.77 -23.11
C THR A 282 37.90 21.68 -23.62
N HIS A 283 38.11 20.92 -24.69
CA HIS A 283 39.39 20.80 -25.38
C HIS A 283 39.17 20.93 -26.90
N SER A 284 40.04 21.65 -27.61
CA SER A 284 39.96 21.86 -29.07
C SER A 284 38.56 22.20 -29.63
N GLY A 285 37.80 23.03 -28.89
CA GLY A 285 36.43 23.46 -29.26
C GLY A 285 35.31 22.47 -28.90
N VAL A 286 35.63 21.24 -28.52
CA VAL A 286 34.67 20.21 -28.09
C VAL A 286 34.50 20.27 -26.58
N SER A 287 33.26 20.28 -26.10
CA SER A 287 32.93 20.29 -24.67
C SER A 287 32.16 19.03 -24.30
N PHE A 288 32.43 18.48 -23.10
CA PHE A 288 31.73 17.32 -22.56
C PHE A 288 31.41 17.50 -21.07
N GLU A 289 30.30 16.91 -20.63
CA GLU A 289 29.83 16.94 -19.23
C GLU A 289 29.89 15.54 -18.62
N THR A 290 30.60 15.40 -17.50
CA THR A 290 30.55 14.18 -16.67
C THR A 290 29.84 14.49 -15.36
N ILE A 291 28.79 13.73 -15.05
CA ILE A 291 28.05 13.78 -13.80
C ILE A 291 28.77 12.87 -12.82
N ILE A 292 29.53 13.43 -11.88
CA ILE A 292 30.30 12.68 -10.90
C ILE A 292 29.45 12.54 -9.63
N PRO A 293 29.22 11.32 -9.11
CA PRO A 293 28.41 11.11 -7.92
C PRO A 293 29.15 11.52 -6.65
N GLU A 294 28.47 12.17 -5.72
CA GLU A 294 29.01 12.64 -4.44
C GLU A 294 28.28 11.97 -3.26
N PRO A 295 28.52 10.66 -3.01
CA PRO A 295 28.01 10.00 -1.81
C PRO A 295 28.68 10.64 -0.59
N THR A 296 27.88 11.10 0.37
CA THR A 296 28.37 11.82 1.56
C THR A 296 27.95 11.08 2.83
N PRO A 297 28.88 10.71 3.72
CA PRO A 297 28.54 10.05 4.98
C PRO A 297 27.90 11.05 5.96
N LEU A 298 26.80 10.65 6.59
CA LEU A 298 26.11 11.45 7.60
C LEU A 298 26.73 11.23 8.99
N ALA A 299 26.97 12.34 9.71
CA ALA A 299 27.48 12.32 11.08
C ALA A 299 26.41 12.04 12.16
N SER A 300 25.18 11.68 11.77
CA SER A 300 24.09 11.31 12.68
C SER A 300 24.40 10.01 13.42
N ALA A 301 24.07 9.97 14.71
CA ALA A 301 24.05 8.71 15.45
C ALA A 301 22.95 7.80 14.87
N PRO A 302 23.29 6.64 14.27
CA PRO A 302 22.32 5.82 13.55
C PRO A 302 21.35 5.15 14.52
N VAL A 303 20.08 5.05 14.14
CA VAL A 303 19.03 4.36 14.90
C VAL A 303 18.98 2.89 14.49
N HIS A 304 19.20 2.59 13.21
CA HIS A 304 19.13 1.24 12.67
C HIS A 304 20.52 0.56 12.59
N SER A 305 20.55 -0.70 13.03
CA SER A 305 21.71 -1.60 12.92
C SER A 305 21.92 -2.03 11.47
N THR A 306 23.16 -2.13 11.02
CA THR A 306 23.52 -2.77 9.74
C THR A 306 23.72 -4.27 9.88
N THR A 307 24.13 -4.74 11.06
CA THR A 307 24.42 -6.14 11.38
C THR A 307 23.23 -7.05 11.07
N GLY A 308 23.36 -7.88 10.04
CA GLY A 308 22.33 -8.85 9.62
C GLY A 308 21.27 -8.31 8.65
N GLU A 309 21.29 -7.01 8.33
CA GLU A 309 20.50 -6.44 7.23
C GLU A 309 21.19 -6.72 5.88
N TYR A 310 20.40 -6.87 4.80
CA TYR A 310 20.87 -7.23 3.47
C TYR A 310 19.97 -6.65 2.36
N VAL A 311 20.54 -6.49 1.18
CA VAL A 311 19.81 -6.19 -0.07
C VAL A 311 20.21 -7.21 -1.14
N THR A 312 19.22 -7.77 -1.84
CA THR A 312 19.46 -8.71 -2.94
C THR A 312 19.91 -7.96 -4.19
N CYS A 313 21.13 -8.22 -4.64
CA CYS A 313 21.72 -7.60 -5.82
C CYS A 313 21.96 -8.62 -6.94
N PRO A 314 21.95 -8.21 -8.23
CA PRO A 314 22.07 -9.11 -9.36
C PRO A 314 23.55 -9.26 -9.76
N LYS A 315 24.23 -10.30 -9.28
CA LYS A 315 25.65 -10.50 -9.56
C LYS A 315 25.85 -11.45 -10.77
N PRO A 316 26.76 -11.14 -11.72
CA PRO A 316 26.96 -11.97 -12.92
C PRO A 316 27.79 -13.23 -12.60
N LEU A 317 27.19 -14.41 -12.81
CA LEU A 317 27.81 -15.71 -12.58
C LEU A 317 27.78 -16.56 -13.86
N LYS A 318 28.95 -16.82 -14.45
CA LYS A 318 29.14 -17.67 -15.65
C LYS A 318 28.24 -17.31 -16.85
N GLY A 319 27.97 -16.01 -17.06
CA GLY A 319 27.13 -15.53 -18.17
C GLY A 319 25.62 -15.57 -17.91
N LYS A 320 25.20 -15.95 -16.70
CA LYS A 320 23.85 -15.69 -16.17
C LYS A 320 23.93 -14.62 -15.08
N ILE A 321 22.80 -14.02 -14.73
CA ILE A 321 22.66 -13.30 -13.47
C ILE A 321 22.25 -14.29 -12.38
N SER A 322 22.70 -14.05 -11.16
CA SER A 322 22.23 -14.72 -9.97
C SER A 322 21.88 -13.66 -8.93
N HIS A 323 20.69 -13.78 -8.35
CA HIS A 323 20.24 -12.90 -7.28
C HIS A 323 20.88 -13.35 -5.97
N VAL A 324 21.59 -12.41 -5.34
CA VAL A 324 22.59 -12.69 -4.31
C VAL A 324 22.39 -11.71 -3.17
N GLU A 325 22.33 -12.21 -1.95
CA GLU A 325 22.12 -11.41 -0.74
C GLU A 325 23.43 -10.70 -0.37
N VAL A 326 23.48 -9.38 -0.52
CA VAL A 326 24.62 -8.55 -0.16
C VAL A 326 24.37 -7.94 1.22
N PRO A 327 25.23 -8.22 2.22
CA PRO A 327 25.19 -7.56 3.53
C PRO A 327 25.23 -6.04 3.42
N LEU A 328 24.54 -5.33 4.32
CA LEU A 328 24.47 -3.88 4.26
C LEU A 328 25.84 -3.19 4.48
N ASP A 329 26.71 -3.82 5.27
CA ASP A 329 28.09 -3.36 5.51
C ASP A 329 28.95 -3.42 4.23
N ASP A 330 28.71 -4.38 3.33
CA ASP A 330 29.41 -4.49 2.04
C ASP A 330 29.00 -3.36 1.08
N LEU A 331 27.72 -2.94 1.09
CA LEU A 331 27.24 -1.78 0.34
C LEU A 331 27.81 -0.46 0.89
N ILE A 332 27.96 -0.34 2.21
CA ILE A 332 28.63 0.81 2.84
C ILE A 332 30.12 0.86 2.47
N ALA A 333 30.80 -0.29 2.38
CA ALA A 333 32.17 -0.36 1.88
C ALA A 333 32.26 0.01 0.37
N GLU A 334 31.24 -0.33 -0.43
CA GLU A 334 31.14 0.12 -1.83
C GLU A 334 30.97 1.64 -1.94
N LEU A 335 30.19 2.28 -1.06
CA LEU A 335 30.00 3.74 -1.02
C LEU A 335 31.30 4.49 -0.68
N HIS A 336 32.08 4.05 0.31
CA HIS A 336 33.43 4.60 0.56
C HIS A 336 34.40 4.39 -0.62
N SER A 337 34.26 3.26 -1.32
CA SER A 337 35.02 3.03 -2.56
C SER A 337 34.58 3.97 -3.69
N LEU A 338 33.30 4.35 -3.74
CA LEU A 338 32.75 5.30 -4.71
C LEU A 338 33.19 6.74 -4.40
N GLU A 339 33.06 7.19 -3.15
CA GLU A 339 33.58 8.47 -2.60
C GLU A 339 35.05 8.72 -3.03
N THR A 340 35.89 7.70 -2.87
CA THR A 340 37.31 7.72 -3.28
C THR A 340 37.48 7.83 -4.80
N LYS A 341 36.69 7.09 -5.59
CA LYS A 341 36.74 7.12 -7.07
C LYS A 341 36.24 8.45 -7.62
N SER A 342 35.18 9.02 -7.06
CA SER A 342 34.64 10.31 -7.44
C SER A 342 35.64 11.43 -7.20
N SER A 343 36.27 11.45 -6.02
CA SER A 343 37.36 12.38 -5.69
C SER A 343 38.50 12.31 -6.71
N ALA A 344 38.89 11.09 -7.14
CA ALA A 344 39.88 10.90 -8.18
C ALA A 344 39.39 11.32 -9.58
N ALA A 345 38.11 11.10 -9.91
CA ALA A 345 37.52 11.48 -11.20
C ALA A 345 37.45 13.02 -11.35
N VAL A 346 37.07 13.76 -10.31
CA VAL A 346 37.07 15.23 -10.31
C VAL A 346 38.45 15.78 -10.69
N LEU A 347 39.51 15.26 -10.06
CA LEU A 347 40.88 15.69 -10.30
C LEU A 347 41.41 15.35 -11.71
N ASN A 348 40.91 14.27 -12.32
CA ASN A 348 41.37 13.80 -13.64
C ASN A 348 40.42 14.16 -14.80
N HIS A 349 39.29 14.82 -14.53
CA HIS A 349 38.24 15.05 -15.53
C HIS A 349 38.73 15.76 -16.80
N ALA A 350 39.44 16.88 -16.66
CA ALA A 350 39.93 17.63 -17.82
C ALA A 350 40.97 16.85 -18.67
N PRO A 351 42.01 16.21 -18.08
CA PRO A 351 42.90 15.29 -18.82
C PRO A 351 42.18 14.12 -19.52
N VAL A 352 41.13 13.56 -18.91
CA VAL A 352 40.36 12.46 -19.53
C VAL A 352 39.55 12.96 -20.71
N VAL A 353 38.88 14.13 -20.60
CA VAL A 353 38.17 14.75 -21.73
C VAL A 353 39.14 15.19 -22.83
N GLU A 354 40.34 15.68 -22.52
CA GLU A 354 41.39 15.97 -23.51
C GLU A 354 41.79 14.72 -24.29
N ALA A 355 42.10 13.61 -23.60
CA ALA A 355 42.41 12.33 -24.24
C ALA A 355 41.25 11.80 -25.08
N ALA A 356 40.00 11.98 -24.63
CA ALA A 356 38.79 11.59 -25.36
C ALA A 356 38.52 12.46 -26.60
N VAL A 357 38.84 13.76 -26.57
CA VAL A 357 38.71 14.65 -27.75
C VAL A 357 39.78 14.35 -28.80
N LEU A 358 41.01 14.01 -28.37
CA LEU A 358 42.08 13.52 -29.25
C LEU A 358 41.70 12.16 -29.91
N GLY A 359 40.88 11.37 -29.22
CA GLY A 359 40.16 10.21 -29.77
C GLY A 359 40.95 8.90 -29.71
N SER A 360 40.22 7.79 -29.57
CA SER A 360 40.77 6.45 -29.76
C SER A 360 40.70 5.98 -31.22
N ASP A 361 41.40 4.90 -31.55
CA ASP A 361 41.27 4.19 -32.85
C ASP A 361 39.85 3.61 -33.12
N VAL A 362 38.89 3.81 -32.21
CA VAL A 362 37.57 3.18 -32.21
C VAL A 362 36.50 4.18 -32.65
N SER A 363 36.11 4.10 -33.93
CA SER A 363 34.96 4.84 -34.47
C SER A 363 33.63 4.17 -34.10
N LEU A 364 32.82 4.84 -33.28
CA LEU A 364 31.46 4.43 -32.92
C LEU A 364 30.57 4.32 -34.16
N ALA A 365 30.64 5.29 -35.06
CA ALA A 365 29.91 5.28 -36.34
C ALA A 365 30.21 4.03 -37.17
N THR A 366 31.48 3.60 -37.20
CA THR A 366 31.91 2.36 -37.87
C THR A 366 31.41 1.12 -37.15
N LEU A 367 31.47 1.06 -35.81
CA LEU A 367 30.94 -0.07 -35.04
C LEU A 367 29.42 -0.25 -35.22
N VAL A 368 28.66 0.85 -35.21
CA VAL A 368 27.20 0.85 -35.38
C VAL A 368 26.81 0.40 -36.79
N ASN A 369 27.39 0.99 -37.83
CA ASN A 369 27.07 0.63 -39.22
C ASN A 369 27.57 -0.78 -39.61
N SER A 370 28.61 -1.30 -38.96
CA SER A 370 29.04 -2.71 -39.10
C SER A 370 28.32 -3.69 -38.14
N GLY A 371 27.35 -3.21 -37.35
CA GLY A 371 26.51 -4.04 -36.48
C GLY A 371 27.23 -4.67 -35.28
N ARG A 372 28.37 -4.11 -34.85
CA ARG A 372 29.30 -4.73 -33.90
C ARG A 372 28.91 -4.52 -32.43
N VAL A 373 27.67 -4.86 -32.08
CA VAL A 373 27.02 -4.51 -30.80
C VAL A 373 27.80 -4.93 -29.54
N ASP A 374 28.38 -6.14 -29.50
CA ASP A 374 29.24 -6.55 -28.36
C ASP A 374 30.49 -5.64 -28.21
N SER A 375 31.00 -5.10 -29.32
CA SER A 375 32.17 -4.20 -29.34
C SER A 375 31.79 -2.77 -28.95
N ILE A 376 30.58 -2.32 -29.29
CA ILE A 376 29.98 -1.08 -28.79
C ILE A 376 29.86 -1.13 -27.26
N CYS A 377 29.38 -2.26 -26.72
CA CYS A 377 29.30 -2.49 -25.27
C CYS A 377 30.68 -2.49 -24.58
N THR A 378 31.73 -2.98 -25.27
CA THR A 378 33.11 -2.88 -24.77
C THR A 378 33.66 -1.46 -24.80
N PHE A 379 33.33 -0.67 -25.82
CA PHE A 379 33.80 0.71 -25.96
C PHE A 379 33.18 1.62 -24.89
N MET A 380 31.86 1.62 -24.78
CA MET A 380 31.08 2.33 -23.75
C MET A 380 31.54 1.99 -22.32
N GLY A 381 31.93 0.74 -22.07
CA GLY A 381 32.40 0.28 -20.75
C GLY A 381 33.87 0.58 -20.41
N ARG A 382 34.67 1.08 -21.36
CA ARG A 382 36.13 1.33 -21.21
C ARG A 382 36.55 2.77 -21.43
N HIS A 383 35.86 3.48 -22.31
CA HIS A 383 36.15 4.86 -22.70
C HIS A 383 34.83 5.65 -22.76
N PRO A 384 34.09 5.77 -21.63
CA PRO A 384 32.74 6.33 -21.62
C PRO A 384 32.69 7.79 -22.09
N GLU A 385 33.75 8.57 -21.89
CA GLU A 385 33.84 9.97 -22.30
C GLU A 385 34.07 10.11 -23.82
N ASP A 386 34.95 9.31 -24.42
CA ASP A 386 35.15 9.24 -25.89
C ASP A 386 33.88 8.71 -26.57
N PHE A 387 33.30 7.64 -26.01
CA PHE A 387 32.00 7.12 -26.44
C PHE A 387 30.91 8.20 -26.36
N GLY A 388 30.85 8.98 -25.28
CA GLY A 388 29.88 10.07 -25.08
C GLY A 388 30.07 11.22 -26.06
N ILE A 389 31.32 11.65 -26.30
CA ILE A 389 31.64 12.66 -27.31
C ILE A 389 31.25 12.17 -28.71
N GLN A 390 31.53 10.91 -29.05
CA GLN A 390 31.11 10.32 -30.33
C GLN A 390 29.59 10.10 -30.42
N LEU A 391 28.89 9.86 -29.32
CA LEU A 391 27.42 9.76 -29.24
C LEU A 391 26.76 11.10 -29.57
N HIS A 392 27.24 12.20 -28.98
CA HIS A 392 26.72 13.55 -29.24
C HIS A 392 27.06 14.05 -30.66
N ARG A 393 28.26 13.73 -31.19
CA ARG A 393 28.59 13.95 -32.61
C ARG A 393 27.66 13.15 -33.53
N LEU A 394 27.42 11.87 -33.25
CA LEU A 394 26.45 11.07 -34.01
C LEU A 394 25.05 11.67 -33.95
N PHE A 395 24.63 12.21 -32.81
CA PHE A 395 23.32 12.84 -32.68
C PHE A 395 23.18 14.08 -33.58
N ALA A 396 24.19 14.96 -33.60
CA ALA A 396 24.18 16.20 -34.37
C ALA A 396 24.47 16.01 -35.87
N ASP A 397 25.45 15.15 -36.22
CA ASP A 397 26.03 15.05 -37.56
C ASP A 397 25.51 13.85 -38.38
N ASP A 398 25.09 12.75 -37.73
CA ASP A 398 24.57 11.52 -38.38
C ASP A 398 23.45 10.88 -37.54
N ARG A 399 22.39 11.67 -37.33
CA ARG A 399 21.15 11.26 -36.62
C ARG A 399 20.63 9.87 -37.04
N PRO A 400 20.64 9.47 -38.33
CA PRO A 400 20.26 8.11 -38.74
C PRO A 400 21.15 6.99 -38.16
N THR A 401 22.46 7.21 -38.00
CA THR A 401 23.34 6.26 -37.30
C THR A 401 23.17 6.32 -35.78
N PHE A 402 22.90 7.49 -35.19
CA PHE A 402 22.52 7.59 -33.78
C PHE A 402 21.27 6.73 -33.46
N GLU A 403 20.21 6.83 -34.26
CA GLU A 403 19.01 6.01 -34.01
C GLU A 403 19.26 4.51 -34.22
N LEU A 404 20.14 4.15 -35.16
CA LEU A 404 20.56 2.76 -35.36
C LEU A 404 21.30 2.21 -34.13
N LEU A 405 22.11 3.04 -33.45
CA LEU A 405 22.76 2.68 -32.17
C LEU A 405 21.73 2.41 -31.06
N ILE A 406 20.72 3.27 -30.88
CA ILE A 406 19.68 3.06 -29.85
C ILE A 406 18.83 1.81 -30.17
N ARG A 407 18.43 1.62 -31.44
CA ARG A 407 17.73 0.41 -31.91
C ARG A 407 18.57 -0.87 -31.70
N GLN A 408 19.89 -0.81 -31.93
CA GLN A 408 20.82 -1.92 -31.63
C GLN A 408 20.96 -2.18 -30.12
N ARG A 409 21.02 -1.14 -29.28
CA ARG A 409 21.05 -1.30 -27.81
C ARG A 409 19.77 -1.95 -27.32
N LEU A 410 18.62 -1.55 -27.85
CA LEU A 410 17.33 -2.12 -27.49
C LEU A 410 17.22 -3.61 -27.87
N LEU A 411 17.57 -3.98 -29.11
CA LEU A 411 17.64 -5.40 -29.51
C LEU A 411 18.61 -6.21 -28.65
N HIS A 412 19.73 -5.60 -28.22
CA HIS A 412 20.62 -6.25 -27.26
C HIS A 412 19.93 -6.51 -25.92
N ARG A 413 19.20 -5.54 -25.34
CA ARG A 413 18.44 -5.73 -24.08
C ARG A 413 17.47 -6.92 -24.19
N TRP A 414 16.62 -6.95 -25.21
CA TRP A 414 15.61 -8.01 -25.39
C TRP A 414 16.22 -9.39 -25.63
N LEU A 415 17.23 -9.49 -26.52
CA LEU A 415 17.90 -10.78 -26.78
C LEU A 415 18.66 -11.29 -25.55
N ARG A 416 19.22 -10.38 -24.73
CA ARG A 416 19.91 -10.76 -23.48
C ARG A 416 18.94 -11.20 -22.39
N ALA A 417 17.73 -10.63 -22.32
CA ALA A 417 16.68 -11.09 -21.42
C ALA A 417 16.29 -12.56 -21.71
N THR A 418 16.10 -12.93 -22.98
CA THR A 418 15.80 -14.32 -23.38
C THR A 418 16.98 -15.28 -23.21
N TRP A 419 18.16 -14.91 -23.72
CA TRP A 419 19.25 -15.86 -23.98
C TRP A 419 20.44 -15.77 -23.03
N GLY A 420 20.54 -14.70 -22.23
CA GLY A 420 21.64 -14.47 -21.30
C GLY A 420 22.94 -13.93 -21.94
N GLY A 421 24.00 -13.85 -21.13
CA GLY A 421 25.30 -13.24 -21.47
C GLY A 421 26.35 -14.21 -22.01
N SER A 422 25.99 -15.44 -22.38
CA SER A 422 26.95 -16.51 -22.72
C SER A 422 27.38 -16.56 -24.21
N ALA A 423 26.59 -15.98 -25.11
CA ALA A 423 26.82 -15.98 -26.57
C ALA A 423 27.07 -14.57 -27.12
N SER A 424 27.65 -14.43 -28.31
CA SER A 424 27.78 -13.12 -28.98
C SER A 424 26.43 -12.60 -29.45
N PHE A 425 26.29 -11.27 -29.58
CA PHE A 425 25.08 -10.66 -30.12
C PHE A 425 24.75 -11.21 -31.52
N ASP A 426 25.75 -11.37 -32.39
CA ASP A 426 25.58 -11.94 -33.74
C ASP A 426 24.96 -13.34 -33.71
N GLN A 427 25.37 -14.17 -32.75
CA GLN A 427 24.82 -15.52 -32.54
C GLN A 427 23.36 -15.46 -32.07
N LEU A 428 23.03 -14.54 -31.16
CA LEU A 428 21.65 -14.38 -30.66
C LEU A 428 20.72 -13.84 -31.75
N TYR A 429 21.15 -12.80 -32.47
CA TYR A 429 20.37 -12.22 -33.57
C TYR A 429 20.14 -13.25 -34.69
N THR A 430 21.20 -13.94 -35.13
CA THR A 430 21.07 -14.99 -36.17
C THR A 430 20.18 -16.15 -35.70
N LYS A 431 20.16 -16.45 -34.39
CA LYS A 431 19.30 -17.50 -33.83
C LYS A 431 17.83 -17.11 -33.74
N SER A 432 17.52 -15.85 -33.42
CA SER A 432 16.14 -15.36 -33.35
C SER A 432 15.57 -15.04 -34.74
N PHE A 433 16.33 -14.37 -35.61
CA PHE A 433 15.82 -13.86 -36.89
C PHE A 433 16.27 -14.67 -38.12
N GLY A 434 17.07 -15.72 -37.96
CA GLY A 434 17.50 -16.64 -39.03
C GLY A 434 18.57 -16.08 -39.99
N HIS A 435 18.97 -14.81 -39.85
CA HIS A 435 19.94 -14.13 -40.71
C HIS A 435 20.84 -13.20 -39.88
N LYS A 436 21.98 -12.76 -40.44
CA LYS A 436 22.86 -11.79 -39.78
C LYS A 436 22.23 -10.39 -39.80
N MET A 437 22.41 -9.62 -38.73
CA MET A 437 21.93 -8.25 -38.64
C MET A 437 22.53 -7.36 -39.74
N THR A 438 21.70 -6.55 -40.38
CA THR A 438 22.09 -5.43 -41.25
C THR A 438 21.37 -4.16 -40.80
N ARG A 439 21.75 -2.99 -41.34
CA ARG A 439 21.03 -1.73 -41.11
C ARG A 439 19.56 -1.86 -41.54
N ASP A 440 19.33 -2.45 -42.71
CA ASP A 440 17.99 -2.62 -43.28
C ASP A 440 17.13 -3.61 -42.48
N SER A 441 17.72 -4.72 -41.99
CA SER A 441 16.97 -5.70 -41.19
C SER A 441 16.55 -5.18 -39.81
N VAL A 442 17.32 -4.24 -39.24
CA VAL A 442 16.91 -3.53 -38.02
C VAL A 442 15.80 -2.52 -38.33
N VAL A 443 15.91 -1.74 -39.41
CA VAL A 443 14.86 -0.77 -39.80
C VAL A 443 13.54 -1.47 -40.11
N GLU A 444 13.57 -2.58 -40.85
CA GLU A 444 12.35 -3.34 -41.17
C GLU A 444 11.74 -4.01 -39.93
N LEU A 445 12.55 -4.55 -39.02
CA LEU A 445 12.07 -5.10 -37.76
C LEU A 445 11.36 -4.04 -36.89
N PHE A 446 11.93 -2.84 -36.75
CA PHE A 446 11.28 -1.77 -35.98
C PHE A 446 10.02 -1.22 -36.67
N ARG A 447 10.00 -1.14 -38.01
CA ARG A 447 8.80 -0.81 -38.80
C ARG A 447 7.67 -1.82 -38.58
N ALA A 448 7.98 -3.11 -38.51
CA ALA A 448 7.02 -4.16 -38.21
C ALA A 448 6.52 -4.08 -36.75
N LEU A 449 7.41 -3.84 -35.79
CA LEU A 449 7.07 -3.75 -34.36
C LEU A 449 6.16 -2.56 -34.02
N GLN A 450 6.25 -1.45 -34.77
CA GLN A 450 5.32 -0.31 -34.64
C GLN A 450 3.85 -0.67 -34.98
N HIS A 451 3.60 -1.84 -35.58
CA HIS A 451 2.28 -2.31 -36.01
C HIS A 451 1.97 -3.72 -35.45
N SER A 452 2.57 -4.09 -34.30
CA SER A 452 2.51 -5.46 -33.78
C SER A 452 1.69 -5.58 -32.50
N ASP A 453 0.61 -6.35 -32.57
CA ASP A 453 -0.31 -6.63 -31.45
C ASP A 453 0.36 -7.35 -30.25
N THR A 454 1.59 -7.86 -30.41
CA THR A 454 2.31 -8.57 -29.32
C THR A 454 2.99 -7.65 -28.31
N LEU A 455 2.99 -6.34 -28.56
CA LEU A 455 3.53 -5.29 -27.69
C LEU A 455 2.49 -4.18 -27.49
N GLU A 456 1.38 -4.55 -26.84
CA GLU A 456 0.28 -3.63 -26.51
C GLU A 456 0.82 -2.30 -25.91
N PRO A 457 0.30 -1.14 -26.34
CA PRO A 457 0.73 0.14 -25.81
C PRO A 457 0.33 0.28 -24.35
N ILE A 458 1.12 1.03 -23.59
CA ILE A 458 0.78 1.42 -22.23
C ILE A 458 -0.27 2.53 -22.35
N VAL A 459 -1.53 2.14 -22.14
CA VAL A 459 -2.67 3.04 -22.11
C VAL A 459 -3.01 3.40 -20.67
N THR A 460 -3.08 4.69 -20.39
CA THR A 460 -3.62 5.23 -19.14
C THR A 460 -4.57 6.38 -19.44
N ALA A 461 -5.36 6.80 -18.46
CA ALA A 461 -6.00 8.10 -18.52
C ALA A 461 -5.03 9.15 -17.93
N THR A 462 -4.94 10.32 -18.56
CA THR A 462 -4.63 11.53 -17.79
C THR A 462 -5.66 11.68 -16.67
N ASP A 463 -5.30 12.38 -15.60
CA ASP A 463 -6.29 12.95 -14.68
C ASP A 463 -7.39 13.73 -15.44
N ASP A 464 -7.04 14.38 -16.54
CA ASP A 464 -7.92 15.19 -17.41
C ASP A 464 -8.88 14.35 -18.26
N GLY A 465 -8.81 13.01 -18.19
CA GLY A 465 -9.68 12.06 -18.90
C GLY A 465 -9.38 11.86 -20.38
N ASP A 466 -8.33 12.51 -20.91
CA ASP A 466 -7.76 12.17 -22.21
C ASP A 466 -6.93 10.87 -22.08
N GLU A 467 -7.06 10.00 -23.08
CA GLU A 467 -6.31 8.74 -23.20
C GLU A 467 -4.84 9.00 -23.56
N LEU A 468 -3.93 8.70 -22.64
CA LEU A 468 -2.50 8.66 -22.88
C LEU A 468 -2.10 7.26 -23.32
N SER A 469 -1.83 7.11 -24.61
CA SER A 469 -1.17 5.93 -25.16
C SER A 469 0.33 6.22 -25.34
N LEU A 470 1.17 5.33 -24.82
CA LEU A 470 2.60 5.28 -25.09
C LEU A 470 2.94 3.89 -25.66
N SER A 471 3.52 3.86 -26.86
CA SER A 471 4.01 2.62 -27.46
C SER A 471 5.03 1.95 -26.54
N ARG A 472 4.89 0.63 -26.34
CA ARG A 472 5.85 -0.16 -25.57
C ARG A 472 7.25 -0.12 -26.19
N VAL A 473 7.34 0.07 -27.50
CA VAL A 473 8.60 0.27 -28.24
C VAL A 473 9.23 1.63 -27.91
N ASP A 474 8.43 2.70 -27.84
CA ASP A 474 8.92 4.05 -27.56
C ASP A 474 9.41 4.18 -26.11
N LEU A 475 8.69 3.58 -25.15
CA LEU A 475 9.17 3.43 -23.77
C LEU A 475 10.54 2.74 -23.71
N GLU A 476 10.66 1.58 -24.35
CA GLU A 476 11.90 0.80 -24.31
C GLU A 476 13.05 1.48 -25.08
N LEU A 477 12.76 2.31 -26.09
CA LEU A 477 13.73 3.19 -26.74
C LEU A 477 14.23 4.28 -25.79
N VAL A 478 13.36 4.94 -25.02
CA VAL A 478 13.76 5.90 -23.97
C VAL A 478 14.59 5.21 -22.88
N VAL A 479 14.21 4.00 -22.45
CA VAL A 479 14.98 3.19 -21.49
C VAL A 479 16.36 2.82 -22.05
N ALA A 480 16.46 2.43 -23.32
CA ALA A 480 17.73 2.13 -23.98
C ALA A 480 18.62 3.38 -24.15
N LEU A 481 18.02 4.54 -24.43
CA LEU A 481 18.68 5.84 -24.51
C LEU A 481 19.22 6.28 -23.14
N ALA A 482 18.37 6.28 -22.10
CA ALA A 482 18.76 6.68 -20.75
C ALA A 482 19.86 5.77 -20.17
N GLU A 483 19.85 4.47 -20.51
CA GLU A 483 20.93 3.54 -20.14
C GLU A 483 22.26 3.88 -20.83
N VAL A 484 22.22 4.30 -22.11
CA VAL A 484 23.42 4.72 -22.86
C VAL A 484 23.94 6.07 -22.34
N LEU A 485 23.05 7.02 -22.04
CA LEU A 485 23.40 8.32 -21.49
C LEU A 485 24.00 8.20 -20.08
N VAL A 486 23.42 7.42 -19.17
CA VAL A 486 23.98 7.26 -17.81
C VAL A 486 25.32 6.50 -17.83
N ALA A 487 25.50 5.55 -18.75
CA ALA A 487 26.77 4.85 -18.92
C ALA A 487 27.90 5.75 -19.47
N ALA A 488 27.57 6.74 -20.31
CA ALA A 488 28.53 7.71 -20.86
C ALA A 488 28.80 8.90 -19.92
N HIS A 489 27.76 9.50 -19.35
CA HIS A 489 27.85 10.71 -18.52
C HIS A 489 28.07 10.44 -17.03
N SER A 490 27.68 9.27 -16.50
CA SER A 490 27.94 8.90 -15.09
C SER A 490 28.39 7.43 -14.95
N PRO A 491 29.54 7.06 -15.54
CA PRO A 491 30.05 5.68 -15.51
C PRO A 491 30.29 5.16 -14.08
N LEU A 492 30.61 6.04 -13.13
CA LEU A 492 30.77 5.70 -11.71
C LEU A 492 29.43 5.37 -11.02
N TYR A 493 28.36 6.14 -11.28
CA TYR A 493 27.01 5.85 -10.78
C TYR A 493 26.51 4.53 -11.36
N PHE A 494 26.54 4.40 -12.69
CA PHE A 494 26.07 3.22 -13.40
C PHE A 494 26.78 1.93 -12.91
N SER A 495 28.08 2.00 -12.64
CA SER A 495 28.87 0.83 -12.22
C SER A 495 28.75 0.45 -10.73
N SER A 496 27.97 1.19 -9.92
CA SER A 496 27.78 0.91 -8.49
C SER A 496 26.37 0.40 -8.21
N ASP A 497 26.26 -0.72 -7.51
CA ASP A 497 24.97 -1.20 -6.99
C ASP A 497 24.54 -0.37 -5.78
N ALA A 498 25.49 0.01 -4.93
CA ALA A 498 25.19 0.81 -3.73
C ALA A 498 24.68 2.22 -4.08
N ALA A 499 25.19 2.86 -5.15
CA ALA A 499 24.67 4.13 -5.64
C ALA A 499 23.23 4.03 -6.14
N VAL A 500 22.91 3.01 -6.94
CA VAL A 500 21.55 2.79 -7.46
C VAL A 500 20.60 2.47 -6.30
N VAL A 501 20.94 1.51 -5.44
CA VAL A 501 20.14 1.14 -4.25
C VAL A 501 19.88 2.34 -3.32
N LEU A 502 20.90 3.16 -3.03
CA LEU A 502 20.78 4.33 -2.15
C LEU A 502 19.96 5.47 -2.78
N THR A 503 19.93 5.58 -4.11
CA THR A 503 19.16 6.66 -4.78
C THR A 503 17.73 6.25 -5.13
N THR A 504 17.49 5.01 -5.55
CA THR A 504 16.13 4.55 -5.88
C THR A 504 15.31 4.10 -4.67
N GLY A 505 15.97 3.73 -3.56
CA GLY A 505 15.32 3.13 -2.38
C GLY A 505 14.80 1.72 -2.64
N THR A 506 15.29 1.04 -3.69
CA THR A 506 14.80 -0.27 -4.14
C THR A 506 15.95 -1.25 -4.39
N ALA A 507 15.63 -2.56 -4.48
CA ALA A 507 16.60 -3.55 -4.92
C ALA A 507 16.92 -3.37 -6.41
N THR A 508 18.20 -3.49 -6.79
CA THR A 508 18.64 -3.36 -8.18
C THR A 508 18.34 -4.62 -8.98
N GLU A 509 17.87 -4.47 -10.21
CA GLU A 509 17.79 -5.53 -11.21
C GLU A 509 18.70 -5.25 -12.41
N ALA A 510 19.10 -6.31 -13.11
CA ALA A 510 19.98 -6.23 -14.27
C ALA A 510 19.60 -7.23 -15.36
N ILE A 511 19.97 -6.90 -16.60
CA ILE A 511 19.90 -7.78 -17.76
C ILE A 511 21.31 -8.37 -18.00
N PRO A 512 21.47 -9.68 -18.30
CA PRO A 512 22.79 -10.26 -18.53
C PRO A 512 23.54 -9.58 -19.68
N THR A 513 24.87 -9.50 -19.63
CA THR A 513 25.67 -8.95 -20.73
C THR A 513 26.84 -9.84 -21.12
N HIS A 514 27.38 -9.56 -22.30
CA HIS A 514 28.58 -10.18 -22.85
C HIS A 514 29.50 -9.03 -23.29
N ARG A 515 30.73 -9.00 -22.76
CA ARG A 515 31.75 -7.98 -23.09
C ARG A 515 31.34 -6.51 -22.84
N GLY A 516 30.43 -6.26 -21.92
CA GLY A 516 30.13 -4.93 -21.35
C GLY A 516 30.12 -4.99 -19.82
N ASN A 517 30.05 -3.83 -19.15
CA ASN A 517 30.15 -3.75 -17.70
C ASN A 517 28.87 -4.28 -17.01
N ARG A 518 27.70 -3.76 -17.41
CA ARG A 518 26.37 -4.21 -16.96
C ARG A 518 25.29 -3.84 -17.98
N SER A 519 24.06 -4.26 -17.71
CA SER A 519 22.84 -3.64 -18.23
C SER A 519 21.78 -3.66 -17.14
N LEU A 520 21.01 -2.59 -16.97
CA LEU A 520 19.97 -2.46 -15.94
C LEU A 520 18.59 -2.88 -16.48
N SER A 521 17.71 -3.45 -15.65
CA SER A 521 16.35 -3.82 -16.11
C SER A 521 15.53 -2.59 -16.51
N ALA A 522 14.40 -2.80 -17.20
CA ALA A 522 13.49 -1.70 -17.50
C ALA A 522 12.98 -1.03 -16.21
N ALA A 523 12.54 -1.84 -15.24
CA ALA A 523 12.08 -1.35 -13.92
C ALA A 523 13.16 -0.56 -13.17
N THR A 524 14.42 -1.03 -13.15
CA THR A 524 15.50 -0.28 -12.48
C THR A 524 15.86 1.00 -13.22
N MET A 525 15.93 1.00 -14.55
CA MET A 525 16.18 2.24 -15.30
C MET A 525 15.05 3.26 -15.14
N LEU A 526 13.79 2.82 -15.06
CA LEU A 526 12.64 3.70 -14.82
C LEU A 526 12.64 4.22 -13.38
N ALA A 527 13.02 3.43 -12.38
CA ALA A 527 13.26 3.94 -11.03
C ALA A 527 14.34 5.04 -11.03
N VAL A 528 15.51 4.79 -11.63
CA VAL A 528 16.59 5.79 -11.76
C VAL A 528 16.10 7.07 -12.45
N LEU A 529 15.40 6.93 -13.58
CA LEU A 529 14.94 8.05 -14.41
C LEU A 529 13.81 8.89 -13.77
N MET A 530 12.98 8.29 -12.91
CA MET A 530 11.77 8.94 -12.39
C MET A 530 11.81 9.30 -10.89
N THR A 531 12.65 8.65 -10.07
CA THR A 531 12.72 8.91 -8.61
C THR A 531 13.97 9.67 -8.16
N THR A 532 15.02 9.75 -8.98
CA THR A 532 16.36 10.18 -8.53
C THR A 532 16.84 11.50 -9.15
N HIS A 533 17.75 12.19 -8.47
CA HIS A 533 18.45 13.37 -9.00
C HIS A 533 19.36 13.06 -10.20
N MET A 534 19.85 11.81 -10.32
CA MET A 534 20.53 11.34 -11.55
C MET A 534 19.52 11.30 -12.72
N GLY A 535 18.27 10.91 -12.44
CA GLY A 535 17.16 11.02 -13.39
C GLY A 535 16.95 12.46 -13.86
N GLU A 536 16.90 13.44 -12.95
CA GLU A 536 16.75 14.87 -13.31
C GLU A 536 17.86 15.36 -14.28
N GLU A 537 19.11 14.89 -14.15
CA GLU A 537 20.18 15.18 -15.13
C GLU A 537 20.01 14.45 -16.48
N LEU A 538 19.57 13.19 -16.46
CA LEU A 538 19.30 12.44 -17.70
C LEU A 538 18.14 13.06 -18.48
N TRP A 539 17.11 13.52 -17.78
CA TRP A 539 16.04 14.35 -18.33
C TRP A 539 16.58 15.64 -18.94
N ARG A 540 17.40 16.42 -18.21
CA ARG A 540 18.05 17.63 -18.75
C ARG A 540 18.84 17.34 -20.04
N ILE A 541 19.60 16.25 -20.08
CA ILE A 541 20.40 15.88 -21.26
C ILE A 541 19.49 15.50 -22.42
N MET A 542 18.42 14.71 -22.19
CA MET A 542 17.45 14.37 -23.23
C MET A 542 16.70 15.61 -23.73
N ASP A 543 16.17 16.45 -22.85
CA ASP A 543 15.50 17.72 -23.22
C ASP A 543 16.44 18.65 -24.02
N THR A 544 17.75 18.67 -23.70
CA THR A 544 18.75 19.47 -24.43
C THR A 544 19.09 18.86 -25.80
N MET A 545 19.12 17.54 -25.94
CA MET A 545 19.36 16.86 -27.21
C MET A 545 18.14 16.99 -28.14
N PHE A 546 16.94 16.74 -27.63
CA PHE A 546 15.70 16.64 -28.40
C PHE A 546 14.89 17.96 -28.45
N ASP A 547 15.53 19.11 -28.19
CA ASP A 547 14.89 20.42 -28.35
C ASP A 547 14.45 20.63 -29.81
N GLY A 548 13.17 20.93 -30.02
CA GLY A 548 12.54 21.00 -31.34
C GLY A 548 12.17 19.65 -32.00
N ASP A 549 12.41 18.51 -31.35
CA ASP A 549 11.94 17.19 -31.81
C ASP A 549 10.54 16.91 -31.24
N ASP A 550 9.48 17.32 -31.97
CA ASP A 550 8.08 17.20 -31.52
C ASP A 550 7.65 15.77 -31.20
N ASP A 551 8.18 14.76 -31.91
CA ASP A 551 7.83 13.35 -31.70
C ASP A 551 8.46 12.81 -30.42
N MET A 552 9.76 13.04 -30.20
CA MET A 552 10.42 12.65 -28.95
C MET A 552 9.94 13.47 -27.76
N SER A 553 9.64 14.76 -27.95
CA SER A 553 9.02 15.61 -26.93
C SER A 553 7.65 15.08 -26.51
N ARG A 554 6.85 14.55 -27.45
CA ARG A 554 5.58 13.88 -27.14
C ARG A 554 5.79 12.56 -26.38
N VAL A 555 6.73 11.72 -26.82
CA VAL A 555 7.06 10.44 -26.16
C VAL A 555 7.51 10.67 -24.71
N LEU A 556 8.42 11.62 -24.51
CA LEU A 556 8.93 12.01 -23.19
C LEU A 556 7.82 12.62 -22.31
N ALA A 557 6.99 13.52 -22.86
CA ALA A 557 5.84 14.06 -22.12
C ALA A 557 4.84 12.97 -21.73
N HIS A 558 4.47 12.06 -22.64
CA HIS A 558 3.57 10.95 -22.34
C HIS A 558 4.15 10.04 -21.24
N LEU A 559 5.46 9.76 -21.27
CA LEU A 559 6.11 8.95 -20.24
C LEU A 559 6.10 9.63 -18.86
N ALA A 560 6.38 10.94 -18.80
CA ALA A 560 6.29 11.71 -17.57
C ALA A 560 4.85 11.77 -17.05
N ASP A 561 3.87 12.07 -17.92
CA ASP A 561 2.46 12.12 -17.56
C ASP A 561 1.94 10.75 -17.08
N ILE A 562 2.36 9.63 -17.71
CA ILE A 562 2.04 8.26 -17.25
C ILE A 562 2.61 8.00 -15.85
N TYR A 563 3.85 8.40 -15.58
CA TYR A 563 4.46 8.24 -14.26
C TYR A 563 3.76 9.08 -13.18
N GLU A 564 3.53 10.38 -13.43
CA GLU A 564 2.82 11.29 -12.52
C GLU A 564 1.36 10.84 -12.27
N SER A 565 0.78 10.04 -13.18
CA SER A 565 -0.60 9.56 -13.07
C SER A 565 -0.82 8.53 -11.95
N GLU A 566 0.22 7.80 -11.51
CA GLU A 566 0.15 6.68 -10.55
C GLU A 566 -0.80 5.50 -10.94
N TYR A 567 -1.49 5.52 -12.09
CA TYR A 567 -2.36 4.41 -12.54
C TYR A 567 -1.56 3.18 -13.00
N VAL A 568 -0.36 3.41 -13.52
CA VAL A 568 0.54 2.37 -14.05
C VAL A 568 1.81 2.38 -13.21
N ASP A 569 2.02 1.32 -12.43
CA ASP A 569 3.32 1.08 -11.80
C ASP A 569 4.35 0.76 -12.88
N LEU A 570 5.21 1.73 -13.22
CA LEU A 570 6.26 1.60 -14.21
C LEU A 570 7.30 0.50 -13.86
N ALA A 571 7.40 0.08 -12.60
CA ALA A 571 8.24 -1.06 -12.22
C ALA A 571 7.57 -2.42 -12.52
N SER A 572 6.24 -2.47 -12.64
CA SER A 572 5.46 -3.71 -12.81
C SER A 572 5.32 -4.20 -14.25
N ILE A 573 5.60 -3.37 -15.27
CA ILE A 573 5.29 -3.64 -16.69
C ILE A 573 6.13 -4.79 -17.30
N GLY A 574 7.00 -5.44 -16.51
CA GLY A 574 7.79 -6.59 -16.89
C GLY A 574 8.92 -6.28 -17.87
N ASN A 575 9.77 -7.29 -18.11
CA ASN A 575 10.83 -7.20 -19.11
C ASN A 575 10.34 -7.75 -20.45
N VAL A 576 10.56 -6.98 -21.52
CA VAL A 576 10.31 -7.39 -22.91
C VAL A 576 11.39 -8.36 -23.36
N CYS A 577 11.00 -9.45 -24.02
CA CYS A 577 11.91 -10.51 -24.45
C CYS A 577 11.49 -11.13 -25.79
N TRP A 578 12.39 -11.90 -26.40
CA TRP A 578 12.08 -12.78 -27.54
C TRP A 578 11.48 -14.10 -27.05
N ASP A 579 10.27 -14.45 -27.49
CA ASP A 579 9.71 -15.79 -27.27
C ASP A 579 10.05 -16.75 -28.42
N GLN A 580 10.49 -17.94 -28.03
CA GLN A 580 10.91 -19.01 -28.93
C GLN A 580 9.74 -19.82 -29.51
N LYS A 581 8.54 -19.75 -28.90
CA LYS A 581 7.36 -20.51 -29.36
C LYS A 581 6.58 -19.77 -30.45
N SER A 582 6.33 -18.49 -30.23
CA SER A 582 5.66 -17.60 -31.19
C SER A 582 6.62 -17.11 -32.29
N GLY A 583 7.91 -16.93 -31.98
CA GLY A 583 8.84 -16.26 -32.89
C GLY A 583 8.65 -14.75 -32.95
N HIS A 584 8.09 -14.16 -31.89
CA HIS A 584 7.81 -12.73 -31.76
C HIS A 584 8.42 -12.15 -30.47
N ILE A 585 8.41 -10.83 -30.37
CA ILE A 585 8.85 -10.09 -29.18
C ILE A 585 7.61 -9.83 -28.31
N VAL A 586 7.69 -10.16 -27.02
CA VAL A 586 6.56 -10.19 -26.08
C VAL A 586 6.96 -9.64 -24.72
N VAL A 587 5.97 -9.21 -23.93
CA VAL A 587 6.14 -8.95 -22.49
C VAL A 587 6.11 -10.29 -21.74
N SER A 588 6.99 -10.48 -20.75
CA SER A 588 7.03 -11.71 -19.95
C SER A 588 5.89 -11.78 -18.94
N THR A 589 4.87 -12.60 -19.19
CA THR A 589 3.66 -12.71 -18.36
C THR A 589 3.67 -13.92 -17.41
N GLU A 590 4.44 -13.84 -16.31
CA GLU A 590 4.20 -14.67 -15.11
C GLU A 590 3.55 -13.80 -14.00
N PRO A 591 2.23 -13.91 -13.76
CA PRO A 591 1.56 -13.20 -12.67
C PRO A 591 1.73 -13.91 -11.33
N SER A 592 1.90 -13.15 -10.25
CA SER A 592 1.57 -13.61 -8.90
C SER A 592 0.05 -13.82 -8.80
N ALA A 593 -0.40 -15.04 -8.56
CA ALA A 593 -1.82 -15.40 -8.65
C ALA A 593 -2.63 -15.09 -7.37
N ASP A 594 -3.75 -14.37 -7.51
CA ASP A 594 -4.89 -14.42 -6.57
C ASP A 594 -6.18 -13.74 -7.12
N SER A 595 -7.37 -14.23 -6.68
CA SER A 595 -8.73 -13.60 -6.63
C SER A 595 -9.95 -14.21 -7.38
N ALA A 596 -11.17 -13.91 -6.86
CA ALA A 596 -12.58 -14.08 -7.38
C ALA A 596 -13.37 -15.42 -7.11
N VAL A 597 -14.72 -15.50 -6.85
CA VAL A 597 -15.77 -14.61 -6.22
C VAL A 597 -17.19 -15.30 -5.99
N ALA A 598 -18.14 -14.66 -5.23
CA ALA A 598 -19.66 -14.82 -5.16
C ALA A 598 -20.35 -15.88 -4.19
N MET A 599 -21.66 -15.91 -3.78
CA MET A 599 -22.83 -14.95 -3.64
C MET A 599 -24.12 -15.54 -2.90
N ALA A 600 -25.20 -14.74 -2.70
CA ALA A 600 -26.68 -15.06 -2.52
C ALA A 600 -27.29 -15.55 -1.14
N THR A 601 -28.60 -15.48 -0.72
CA THR A 601 -29.89 -14.72 -1.02
C THR A 601 -31.07 -14.99 0.01
N SER A 602 -32.06 -14.05 0.17
CA SER A 602 -33.55 -14.23 0.49
C SER A 602 -34.11 -14.65 1.90
N THR A 603 -35.38 -14.44 2.40
CA THR A 603 -36.56 -13.49 2.20
C THR A 603 -37.75 -13.59 3.26
N MET A 604 -38.38 -12.46 3.65
CA MET A 604 -39.84 -12.13 3.97
C MET A 604 -40.64 -12.44 5.30
N THR A 605 -41.71 -11.63 5.57
CA THR A 605 -42.47 -11.32 6.86
C THR A 605 -44.03 -11.11 6.63
N PRO A 606 -44.96 -10.40 7.38
CA PRO A 606 -45.06 -9.74 8.74
C PRO A 606 -46.46 -9.89 9.53
N GLY A 607 -46.79 -9.08 10.59
CA GLY A 607 -48.19 -8.83 11.12
C GLY A 607 -48.39 -8.52 12.67
N VAL A 608 -49.36 -7.67 13.12
CA VAL A 608 -49.56 -7.23 14.56
C VAL A 608 -51.05 -6.93 14.98
N GLY A 609 -51.46 -7.18 16.25
CA GLY A 609 -52.85 -6.98 16.76
C GLY A 609 -53.06 -6.63 18.27
N VAL A 610 -54.33 -6.50 18.72
CA VAL A 610 -54.76 -5.73 19.94
C VAL A 610 -55.76 -6.50 20.88
N GLY A 611 -55.97 -6.07 22.15
CA GLY A 611 -56.86 -6.63 23.20
C GLY A 611 -56.13 -7.08 24.50
N THR A 612 -55.85 -6.20 25.47
CA THR A 612 -54.44 -5.73 25.52
C THR A 612 -53.55 -5.62 26.79
N TYR A 613 -53.88 -5.92 28.06
CA TYR A 613 -52.97 -5.55 29.20
C TYR A 613 -52.75 -6.57 30.36
N THR A 614 -51.52 -6.60 30.92
CA THR A 614 -51.04 -7.47 32.05
C THR A 614 -50.12 -6.71 33.02
N LEU A 615 -50.12 -7.08 34.32
CA LEU A 615 -49.39 -6.43 35.43
C LEU A 615 -48.70 -7.48 36.35
N TYR A 616 -47.51 -7.18 36.89
CA TYR A 616 -46.80 -7.99 37.90
C TYR A 616 -46.18 -7.16 39.04
N THR A 617 -45.95 -7.76 40.22
CA THR A 617 -45.36 -7.11 41.42
C THR A 617 -44.49 -8.07 42.26
N ASN A 618 -43.59 -7.56 43.12
CA ASN A 618 -42.69 -8.38 43.97
C ASN A 618 -42.68 -8.12 45.49
N ASP A 619 -43.67 -7.42 46.04
CA ASP A 619 -43.72 -7.18 47.49
C ASP A 619 -44.02 -8.47 48.26
N LEU A 620 -43.01 -9.03 48.95
CA LEU A 620 -43.12 -10.25 49.76
C LEU A 620 -44.19 -10.17 50.87
N ARG A 621 -44.71 -8.98 51.20
CA ARG A 621 -45.80 -8.81 52.17
C ARG A 621 -47.19 -9.07 51.60
N ALA A 622 -47.31 -9.44 50.32
CA ALA A 622 -48.58 -9.75 49.67
C ALA A 622 -49.31 -11.01 50.20
N THR A 623 -48.67 -11.81 51.07
CA THR A 623 -49.21 -13.09 51.57
C THR A 623 -49.46 -13.11 53.09
N THR A 624 -49.52 -11.95 53.76
CA THR A 624 -49.77 -11.87 55.21
C THR A 624 -50.75 -10.76 55.56
N ASP A 625 -51.94 -11.13 56.04
CA ASP A 625 -52.93 -10.19 56.58
C ASP A 625 -52.50 -9.64 57.95
N ALA A 626 -51.76 -8.54 57.93
CA ALA A 626 -51.43 -7.75 59.12
C ALA A 626 -51.53 -6.25 58.81
N PRO A 627 -52.36 -5.47 59.53
CA PRO A 627 -52.51 -4.04 59.28
C PRO A 627 -51.35 -3.20 59.84
N ASP A 628 -51.23 -1.97 59.33
CA ASP A 628 -50.50 -0.84 59.90
C ASP A 628 -48.98 -0.95 60.14
N HIS A 629 -48.23 -1.38 59.12
CA HIS A 629 -46.87 -0.84 58.89
C HIS A 629 -46.75 -0.25 57.47
N ARG A 630 -46.05 0.90 57.36
CA ARG A 630 -45.99 1.70 56.12
C ARG A 630 -45.30 0.95 54.97
N ARG A 631 -45.96 0.90 53.79
CA ARG A 631 -45.44 0.24 52.58
C ARG A 631 -44.35 1.12 51.93
N HIS A 632 -43.10 0.65 51.95
CA HIS A 632 -41.95 1.40 51.41
C HIS A 632 -40.97 0.59 50.54
N CYS A 633 -41.17 -0.72 50.34
CA CYS A 633 -40.27 -1.54 49.50
C CYS A 633 -41.05 -2.58 48.67
N GLY A 634 -41.11 -2.41 47.35
CA GLY A 634 -41.73 -3.35 46.40
C GLY A 634 -41.71 -2.76 45.00
N VAL A 635 -41.56 -3.59 43.96
CA VAL A 635 -41.55 -3.17 42.55
C VAL A 635 -42.77 -3.71 41.81
N ALA A 636 -43.29 -2.93 40.86
CA ALA A 636 -44.41 -3.30 39.99
C ALA A 636 -44.11 -2.95 38.51
N SER A 637 -44.68 -3.68 37.55
CA SER A 637 -44.46 -3.44 36.11
C SER A 637 -45.63 -3.89 35.24
N PHE A 638 -45.93 -3.11 34.20
CA PHE A 638 -47.15 -3.20 33.37
C PHE A 638 -46.80 -3.31 31.89
N PHE A 639 -47.51 -4.17 31.16
CA PHE A 639 -47.17 -4.60 29.79
C PHE A 639 -48.42 -4.67 28.88
N HIS A 640 -48.21 -4.62 27.56
CA HIS A 640 -49.25 -4.44 26.54
C HIS A 640 -49.18 -5.54 25.45
N LYS A 641 -50.29 -6.09 24.97
CA LYS A 641 -50.30 -7.12 23.89
C LYS A 641 -49.78 -6.66 22.53
N ALA A 642 -49.83 -5.36 22.24
CA ALA A 642 -49.17 -4.83 21.03
C ALA A 642 -47.66 -4.60 21.23
N MET A 643 -47.16 -4.75 22.46
CA MET A 643 -45.74 -5.02 22.71
C MET A 643 -45.46 -6.44 22.17
N PRO A 644 -44.43 -6.66 21.35
CA PRO A 644 -44.14 -7.98 20.80
C PRO A 644 -43.96 -9.03 21.92
N GLY A 645 -44.15 -10.30 21.61
CA GLY A 645 -43.90 -11.40 22.55
C GLY A 645 -44.77 -11.45 23.82
N TYR A 646 -45.67 -10.50 24.06
CA TYR A 646 -46.46 -10.40 25.28
C TYR A 646 -47.27 -11.67 25.62
N GLY A 647 -47.68 -12.47 24.63
CA GLY A 647 -48.35 -13.75 24.88
C GLY A 647 -47.47 -14.81 25.58
N SER A 648 -46.15 -14.61 25.60
CA SER A 648 -45.15 -15.39 26.34
C SER A 648 -44.63 -14.65 27.59
N LEU A 649 -45.22 -13.51 27.94
CA LEU A 649 -44.82 -12.72 29.10
C LEU A 649 -45.06 -13.52 30.38
N ALA A 650 -43.99 -13.77 31.14
CA ALA A 650 -44.02 -14.52 32.38
C ALA A 650 -43.15 -13.84 33.43
N HIS A 651 -43.71 -13.64 34.63
CA HIS A 651 -42.96 -13.20 35.81
C HIS A 651 -42.17 -14.37 36.40
N LEU A 652 -40.86 -14.20 36.53
CA LEU A 652 -39.95 -15.23 37.05
C LEU A 652 -39.59 -14.94 38.51
N ALA A 653 -40.62 -14.92 39.37
CA ALA A 653 -40.55 -14.47 40.76
C ALA A 653 -39.44 -15.13 41.62
N GLN A 654 -38.92 -16.31 41.23
CA GLN A 654 -37.78 -16.95 41.89
C GLN A 654 -36.42 -16.24 41.67
N TYR A 655 -36.34 -15.27 40.74
CA TYR A 655 -35.15 -14.45 40.48
C TYR A 655 -35.32 -12.99 40.91
N ASP A 656 -36.47 -12.64 41.47
CA ASP A 656 -36.73 -11.30 41.99
C ASP A 656 -35.91 -11.03 43.25
N VAL A 657 -35.47 -9.77 43.42
CA VAL A 657 -34.90 -9.29 44.68
C VAL A 657 -35.95 -8.41 45.37
N PRO A 658 -36.55 -8.88 46.48
CA PRO A 658 -37.66 -8.21 47.15
C PRO A 658 -37.36 -6.75 47.45
N GLY A 659 -38.23 -5.85 46.97
CA GLY A 659 -38.08 -4.41 47.19
C GLY A 659 -36.88 -3.75 46.48
N ARG A 660 -36.20 -4.44 45.54
CA ARG A 660 -35.18 -3.85 44.66
C ARG A 660 -35.50 -3.98 43.18
N TYR A 661 -35.80 -5.18 42.68
CA TYR A 661 -36.13 -5.40 41.26
C TYR A 661 -36.89 -6.70 41.00
N LEU A 662 -37.76 -6.64 39.99
CA LEU A 662 -38.64 -7.69 39.49
C LEU A 662 -38.18 -8.13 38.10
N LEU A 663 -38.22 -9.43 37.80
CA LEU A 663 -37.78 -10.01 36.52
C LEU A 663 -38.94 -10.66 35.76
N ALA A 664 -39.39 -10.01 34.68
CA ALA A 664 -40.29 -10.61 33.69
C ALA A 664 -39.51 -11.02 32.43
N ARG A 665 -39.85 -12.17 31.84
CA ARG A 665 -39.34 -12.70 30.57
C ARG A 665 -40.44 -12.65 29.51
N THR A 666 -40.06 -12.45 28.25
CA THR A 666 -40.95 -12.46 27.07
C THR A 666 -40.09 -12.63 25.80
N GLU A 667 -40.64 -13.22 24.73
CA GLU A 667 -39.90 -13.63 23.52
C GLU A 667 -40.42 -12.89 22.27
N TRP A 668 -39.60 -12.01 21.69
CA TRP A 668 -40.01 -11.00 20.70
C TRP A 668 -39.44 -11.25 19.30
N SER A 669 -40.15 -10.78 18.28
CA SER A 669 -39.68 -10.71 16.89
C SER A 669 -39.90 -9.30 16.30
N GLY A 670 -38.82 -8.67 15.81
CA GLY A 670 -38.84 -7.36 15.13
C GLY A 670 -38.66 -6.13 16.03
N LEU A 671 -38.23 -5.01 15.43
CA LEU A 671 -37.96 -3.72 16.07
C LEU A 671 -38.63 -2.58 15.28
N PRO A 672 -39.82 -2.09 15.67
CA PRO A 672 -40.64 -1.20 14.82
C PRO A 672 -40.01 0.13 14.42
N TRP A 673 -39.13 0.69 15.25
CA TRP A 673 -38.52 2.00 15.02
C TRP A 673 -37.55 2.02 13.82
N LEU A 674 -36.97 0.87 13.47
CA LEU A 674 -36.10 0.71 12.30
C LEU A 674 -36.89 0.91 11.01
N THR A 675 -38.09 0.33 10.94
CA THR A 675 -39.02 0.46 9.81
C THR A 675 -39.45 1.92 9.61
N SER A 676 -39.74 2.65 10.70
CA SER A 676 -40.08 4.09 10.62
C SER A 676 -38.92 4.98 10.16
N LEU A 677 -37.66 4.53 10.31
CA LEU A 677 -36.47 5.22 9.80
C LEU A 677 -36.07 4.75 8.38
N GLY A 678 -36.70 3.70 7.85
CA GLY A 678 -36.34 3.08 6.57
C GLY A 678 -34.95 2.44 6.57
N VAL A 679 -34.51 1.92 7.73
CA VAL A 679 -33.19 1.28 7.91
C VAL A 679 -33.31 -0.15 8.42
N VAL A 680 -32.30 -0.96 8.11
CA VAL A 680 -32.18 -2.37 8.49
C VAL A 680 -30.82 -2.63 9.13
N ASP A 681 -30.79 -3.49 10.14
CA ASP A 681 -29.55 -3.97 10.76
C ASP A 681 -28.95 -5.07 9.89
N VAL A 682 -28.04 -4.69 8.98
CA VAL A 682 -27.47 -5.58 7.96
C VAL A 682 -26.79 -6.79 8.60
N TRP A 683 -26.06 -6.58 9.71
CA TRP A 683 -25.42 -7.69 10.40
C TRP A 683 -26.45 -8.66 11.00
N ARG A 684 -27.57 -8.17 11.55
CA ARG A 684 -28.65 -9.04 12.03
C ARG A 684 -29.42 -9.72 10.90
N GLN A 685 -29.50 -9.12 9.70
CA GLN A 685 -30.07 -9.77 8.52
C GLN A 685 -29.19 -10.92 8.02
N LEU A 686 -27.87 -10.72 7.95
CA LEU A 686 -26.89 -11.74 7.57
C LEU A 686 -26.72 -12.84 8.64
N HIS A 687 -26.93 -12.48 9.91
CA HIS A 687 -26.67 -13.36 11.06
C HIS A 687 -27.86 -13.38 12.04
N PRO A 688 -29.06 -13.83 11.60
CA PRO A 688 -30.31 -13.71 12.36
C PRO A 688 -30.24 -14.36 13.74
N HIS A 689 -29.64 -15.56 13.84
CA HIS A 689 -29.59 -16.35 15.07
C HIS A 689 -28.27 -16.20 15.86
N THR A 690 -27.25 -15.55 15.29
CA THR A 690 -25.93 -15.43 15.92
C THR A 690 -25.99 -14.44 17.09
N LYS A 691 -25.48 -14.86 18.25
CA LYS A 691 -25.25 -13.95 19.38
C LYS A 691 -23.89 -13.28 19.22
N LEU A 692 -23.90 -11.95 19.32
CA LEU A 692 -22.74 -11.09 19.23
C LEU A 692 -22.89 -10.02 20.31
N TYR A 693 -21.78 -9.63 20.92
CA TYR A 693 -21.74 -8.62 21.96
C TYR A 693 -20.61 -7.65 21.65
N SER A 694 -20.97 -6.48 21.13
CA SER A 694 -20.02 -5.48 20.62
C SER A 694 -19.53 -4.49 21.68
N GLY A 695 -20.31 -4.27 22.74
CA GLY A 695 -20.00 -3.26 23.75
C GLY A 695 -18.93 -3.69 24.77
N PRO A 696 -18.61 -2.81 25.73
CA PRO A 696 -17.61 -3.04 26.77
C PRO A 696 -17.93 -4.30 27.58
N GLY A 697 -16.88 -5.05 27.95
CA GLY A 697 -17.02 -6.34 28.64
C GLY A 697 -17.73 -7.45 27.84
N ARG A 698 -18.12 -7.21 26.57
CA ARG A 698 -18.78 -8.19 25.68
C ARG A 698 -20.07 -8.80 26.29
N VAL A 699 -20.82 -8.01 27.07
CA VAL A 699 -22.09 -8.44 27.69
C VAL A 699 -23.32 -8.09 26.83
N ASN A 700 -23.25 -6.98 26.08
CA ASN A 700 -24.34 -6.45 25.25
C ASN A 700 -23.84 -6.12 23.83
N ARG A 701 -24.74 -6.12 22.85
CA ARG A 701 -24.53 -5.42 21.57
C ARG A 701 -25.06 -4.01 21.70
N LEU A 702 -24.15 -3.04 21.66
CA LEU A 702 -24.45 -1.61 21.78
C LEU A 702 -24.34 -0.91 20.43
N ASP A 703 -23.45 -1.40 19.57
CA ASP A 703 -23.17 -0.89 18.23
C ASP A 703 -23.98 -1.71 17.23
N TYR A 704 -24.79 -1.04 16.41
CA TYR A 704 -25.66 -1.67 15.41
C TYR A 704 -25.33 -1.14 14.02
N LEU A 705 -25.27 -2.03 13.04
CA LEU A 705 -24.89 -1.70 11.67
C LEU A 705 -26.12 -1.44 10.81
N PHE A 706 -26.71 -0.26 10.99
CA PHE A 706 -27.89 0.17 10.25
C PHE A 706 -27.51 0.77 8.87
N VAL A 707 -28.13 0.24 7.82
CA VAL A 707 -28.09 0.77 6.45
C VAL A 707 -29.52 1.02 5.99
N SER A 708 -29.78 1.96 5.07
CA SER A 708 -31.14 2.12 4.54
C SER A 708 -31.59 0.84 3.81
N GLU A 709 -32.87 0.50 3.93
CA GLU A 709 -33.46 -0.67 3.28
C GLU A 709 -33.28 -0.62 1.75
N GLU A 710 -33.31 0.59 1.18
CA GLU A 710 -32.98 0.89 -0.22
C GLU A 710 -31.52 0.56 -0.59
N LEU A 711 -30.53 1.00 0.19
CA LEU A 711 -29.11 0.70 -0.10
C LEU A 711 -28.80 -0.78 0.14
N SER A 712 -29.42 -1.38 1.16
CA SER A 712 -29.24 -2.80 1.47
C SER A 712 -29.78 -3.72 0.38
N SER A 713 -30.87 -3.32 -0.30
CA SER A 713 -31.43 -4.06 -1.43
C SER A 713 -30.74 -3.74 -2.77
N GLN A 714 -30.18 -2.54 -2.95
CA GLN A 714 -29.50 -2.14 -4.20
C GLN A 714 -28.05 -2.65 -4.31
N LEU A 715 -27.35 -2.87 -3.19
CA LEU A 715 -25.90 -3.15 -3.20
C LEU A 715 -25.50 -4.48 -2.53
N ASN A 716 -26.43 -5.16 -1.85
CA ASN A 716 -26.25 -6.45 -1.18
C ASN A 716 -25.06 -6.47 -0.17
N PRO A 717 -25.07 -5.58 0.84
CA PRO A 717 -23.90 -5.28 1.67
C PRO A 717 -23.52 -6.43 2.62
N THR A 718 -22.22 -6.66 2.81
CA THR A 718 -21.72 -7.54 3.88
C THR A 718 -21.36 -6.73 5.12
N ALA A 719 -21.65 -7.27 6.31
CA ALA A 719 -21.39 -6.62 7.59
C ALA A 719 -20.66 -7.56 8.55
N LYS A 720 -19.62 -7.06 9.24
CA LYS A 720 -18.72 -7.84 10.11
C LYS A 720 -18.37 -7.06 11.37
N TYR A 721 -18.02 -7.76 12.44
CA TYR A 721 -17.43 -7.20 13.65
C TYR A 721 -16.12 -7.93 13.94
N GLY A 722 -15.11 -7.20 14.38
CA GLY A 722 -13.76 -7.71 14.63
C GLY A 722 -13.13 -7.11 15.90
N PRO A 723 -11.97 -7.66 16.33
CA PRO A 723 -11.21 -7.10 17.45
C PRO A 723 -10.77 -5.67 17.15
N ASN A 724 -10.70 -4.83 18.18
CA ASN A 724 -10.38 -3.42 18.03
C ASN A 724 -8.87 -3.18 18.11
N ALA A 725 -8.26 -2.91 16.96
CA ALA A 725 -6.83 -2.65 16.82
C ALA A 725 -6.37 -1.31 17.42
N TYR A 726 -7.30 -0.41 17.75
CA TYR A 726 -7.02 0.96 18.21
C TYR A 726 -7.23 1.14 19.72
N GLY A 727 -7.34 0.06 20.48
CA GLY A 727 -7.41 0.07 21.95
C GLY A 727 -8.76 0.46 22.56
N GLY A 728 -9.81 0.64 21.74
CA GLY A 728 -11.16 0.86 22.23
C GLY A 728 -11.81 -0.40 22.82
N ASP A 729 -12.67 -0.22 23.81
CA ASP A 729 -13.36 -1.31 24.51
C ASP A 729 -14.58 -1.86 23.73
N HIS A 730 -15.12 -1.14 22.76
CA HIS A 730 -16.08 -1.65 21.76
C HIS A 730 -15.40 -2.49 20.65
N LEU A 731 -16.13 -3.44 20.03
CA LEU A 731 -15.67 -4.13 18.81
C LEU A 731 -15.64 -3.17 17.62
N THR A 732 -14.58 -3.25 16.80
CA THR A 732 -14.57 -2.61 15.48
C THR A 732 -15.64 -3.27 14.61
N HIS A 733 -16.34 -2.45 13.83
CA HIS A 733 -17.48 -2.88 13.02
C HIS A 733 -17.35 -2.33 11.61
N THR A 734 -17.64 -3.16 10.61
CA THR A 734 -17.39 -2.88 9.20
C THR A 734 -18.65 -3.22 8.40
N VAL A 735 -19.04 -2.33 7.49
CA VAL A 735 -20.02 -2.62 6.43
C VAL A 735 -19.37 -2.37 5.08
N THR A 736 -19.23 -3.42 4.28
CA THR A 736 -18.84 -3.35 2.88
C THR A 736 -20.12 -3.20 2.06
N LEU A 737 -20.33 -2.05 1.42
CA LEU A 737 -21.60 -1.81 0.73
C LEU A 737 -21.75 -2.59 -0.59
N SER A 738 -20.65 -2.82 -1.32
CA SER A 738 -20.60 -3.61 -2.56
C SER A 738 -19.27 -4.38 -2.59
N GLU A 739 -19.27 -5.60 -3.14
CA GLU A 739 -18.05 -6.43 -3.28
C GLU A 739 -17.38 -6.32 -4.66
N SER A 740 -18.06 -5.75 -5.66
CA SER A 740 -17.43 -5.45 -6.96
C SER A 740 -16.33 -4.40 -6.77
N PRO A 741 -15.07 -4.67 -7.15
CA PRO A 741 -14.04 -3.65 -7.17
C PRO A 741 -14.33 -2.69 -8.32
N THR A 742 -15.03 -1.58 -8.04
CA THR A 742 -15.04 -0.45 -8.99
C THR A 742 -13.61 -0.03 -9.24
N THR A 743 -13.14 -0.18 -10.49
CA THR A 743 -11.83 0.34 -10.90
C THR A 743 -11.77 1.82 -10.53
N ALA A 744 -10.84 2.15 -9.63
CA ALA A 744 -10.78 3.47 -9.03
C ALA A 744 -10.25 4.48 -10.05
N THR A 745 -11.17 5.01 -10.86
CA THR A 745 -10.93 6.21 -11.68
C THR A 745 -10.68 7.39 -10.74
N LYS A 746 -9.42 7.51 -10.28
CA LYS A 746 -8.87 8.74 -9.70
C LYS A 746 -9.25 9.86 -10.68
N GLY A 747 -9.94 10.86 -10.13
CA GLY A 747 -10.63 11.83 -10.96
C GLY A 747 -9.80 13.10 -11.05
N TYR A 748 -9.86 13.78 -12.21
CA TYR A 748 -9.49 15.17 -12.46
C TYR A 748 -8.75 15.85 -11.33
N TRP A 749 -7.43 16.03 -11.52
CA TRP A 749 -6.54 16.78 -10.67
C TRP A 749 -7.22 18.04 -10.19
N ARG A 750 -6.98 18.44 -8.94
CA ARG A 750 -7.52 19.68 -8.38
C ARG A 750 -6.41 20.31 -7.60
N LEU A 751 -6.16 21.58 -7.87
CA LEU A 751 -5.21 22.37 -7.11
C LEU A 751 -5.49 22.20 -5.60
N PRO A 752 -4.56 21.61 -4.83
CA PRO A 752 -4.73 21.47 -3.38
C PRO A 752 -4.86 22.86 -2.75
N ARG A 753 -5.89 23.03 -1.92
CA ARG A 753 -6.36 24.33 -1.44
C ARG A 753 -5.46 24.89 -0.34
N GLU A 754 -4.82 24.00 0.39
CA GLU A 754 -3.74 24.22 1.32
C GLU A 754 -2.57 25.00 0.71
N LEU A 755 -2.22 24.78 -0.57
CA LEU A 755 -1.18 25.57 -1.26
C LEU A 755 -1.55 27.06 -1.38
N LEU A 756 -2.83 27.36 -1.47
CA LEU A 756 -3.34 28.73 -1.55
C LEU A 756 -3.47 29.41 -0.17
N ALA A 757 -3.14 28.70 0.91
CA ALA A 757 -2.96 29.30 2.23
C ALA A 757 -1.51 29.82 2.44
N ASP A 758 -0.53 29.26 1.73
CA ASP A 758 0.88 29.67 1.82
C ASP A 758 1.11 31.03 1.12
N PRO A 759 1.57 32.07 1.83
CA PRO A 759 1.80 33.39 1.25
C PRO A 759 2.92 33.40 0.20
N ASN A 760 3.92 32.53 0.31
CA ASN A 760 5.03 32.43 -0.63
C ASN A 760 4.55 31.84 -1.95
N ILE A 761 3.73 30.78 -1.89
CA ILE A 761 3.11 30.18 -3.10
C ILE A 761 2.19 31.21 -3.76
N ARG A 762 1.39 31.96 -2.99
CA ARG A 762 0.57 33.06 -3.53
C ARG A 762 1.42 34.17 -4.19
N GLN A 763 2.55 34.54 -3.58
CA GLN A 763 3.45 35.54 -4.14
C GLN A 763 4.11 35.04 -5.44
N ALA A 764 4.54 33.78 -5.48
CA ALA A 764 5.10 33.16 -6.67
C ALA A 764 4.08 33.08 -7.82
N ILE A 765 2.85 32.64 -7.55
CA ILE A 765 1.74 32.63 -8.54
C ILE A 765 1.50 34.04 -9.08
N THR A 766 1.42 35.05 -8.21
CA THR A 766 1.23 36.45 -8.61
C THR A 766 2.39 36.94 -9.48
N MET A 767 3.63 36.69 -9.09
CA MET A 767 4.83 37.13 -9.81
C MET A 767 4.94 36.47 -11.19
N GLU A 768 4.67 35.17 -11.30
CA GLU A 768 4.62 34.44 -12.56
C GLU A 768 3.48 34.93 -13.47
N ALA A 769 2.30 35.22 -12.91
CA ALA A 769 1.16 35.74 -13.65
C ALA A 769 1.43 37.17 -14.17
N THR A 770 2.01 38.06 -13.35
CA THR A 770 2.43 39.40 -13.79
C THR A 770 3.52 39.31 -14.86
N THR A 771 4.50 38.43 -14.71
CA THR A 771 5.55 38.19 -15.72
C THR A 771 4.97 37.72 -17.06
N LEU A 772 3.93 36.87 -17.03
CA LEU A 772 3.20 36.47 -18.24
C LEU A 772 2.42 37.65 -18.85
N LEU A 773 1.77 38.46 -18.03
CA LEU A 773 0.95 39.59 -18.45
C LEU A 773 1.79 40.70 -19.11
N ASP A 774 2.93 41.03 -18.52
CA ASP A 774 3.86 42.00 -19.10
C ASP A 774 4.41 41.52 -20.45
N ARG A 775 4.65 40.20 -20.60
CA ARG A 775 5.02 39.60 -21.89
C ARG A 775 3.90 39.63 -22.93
N MET A 776 2.64 39.45 -22.54
CA MET A 776 1.48 39.61 -23.45
C MET A 776 1.21 41.08 -23.81
N ARG A 777 1.59 42.02 -22.93
CA ARG A 777 1.51 43.47 -23.16
C ARG A 777 2.63 44.01 -24.05
N ALA A 778 3.81 43.41 -23.98
CA ALA A 778 4.98 43.83 -24.75
C ALA A 778 4.84 43.56 -26.26
N ASP A 779 4.07 42.54 -26.64
CA ASP A 779 3.82 42.17 -28.03
C ASP A 779 2.39 41.60 -28.19
N ALA A 780 1.59 42.28 -29.03
CA ALA A 780 0.19 41.97 -29.28
C ALA A 780 -0.03 40.93 -30.40
N ASP A 781 0.99 40.66 -31.22
CA ASP A 781 0.92 39.68 -32.33
C ASP A 781 1.23 38.25 -31.83
N LEU A 782 1.86 38.11 -30.66
CA LEU A 782 2.08 36.82 -29.99
C LEU A 782 0.76 36.06 -29.75
N ASN A 783 0.81 34.73 -29.86
CA ASN A 783 -0.34 33.89 -29.56
C ASN A 783 -0.59 33.80 -28.04
N HIS A 784 -1.35 34.77 -27.50
CA HIS A 784 -1.69 34.86 -26.08
C HIS A 784 -2.42 33.61 -25.58
N GLY A 785 -3.22 32.96 -26.44
CA GLY A 785 -3.90 31.69 -26.11
C GLY A 785 -2.92 30.53 -25.85
N ALA A 786 -1.90 30.39 -26.69
CA ALA A 786 -0.83 29.40 -26.52
C ALA A 786 0.09 29.75 -25.33
N MET A 787 0.42 31.03 -25.14
CA MET A 787 1.18 31.51 -23.98
C MET A 787 0.47 31.19 -22.66
N TRP A 788 -0.83 31.45 -22.57
CA TRP A 788 -1.68 31.14 -21.41
C TRP A 788 -1.72 29.63 -21.13
N TYR A 789 -2.03 28.81 -22.13
CA TYR A 789 -2.13 27.36 -21.95
C TYR A 789 -0.79 26.72 -21.57
N GLY A 790 0.31 27.16 -22.21
CA GLY A 790 1.65 26.71 -21.86
C GLY A 790 2.10 27.14 -20.46
N TRP A 791 1.69 28.34 -20.01
CA TRP A 791 1.92 28.78 -18.63
C TRP A 791 1.12 27.96 -17.61
N LEU A 792 -0.17 27.71 -17.86
CA LEU A 792 -0.98 26.82 -17.01
C LEU A 792 -0.35 25.42 -16.87
N LYS A 793 0.14 24.82 -17.97
CA LYS A 793 0.86 23.53 -17.91
C LYS A 793 2.10 23.59 -17.00
N ARG A 794 2.94 24.63 -17.13
CA ARG A 794 4.13 24.80 -16.26
C ARG A 794 3.74 25.03 -14.79
N MET A 795 2.77 25.89 -14.54
CA MET A 795 2.28 26.22 -13.19
C MET A 795 1.64 25.00 -12.51
N ARG A 796 0.93 24.13 -13.24
CA ARG A 796 0.43 22.85 -12.69
C ARG A 796 1.57 21.95 -12.21
N ARG A 797 2.59 21.70 -13.05
CA ARG A 797 3.75 20.88 -12.67
C ARG A 797 4.54 21.48 -11.50
N GLN A 798 4.74 22.80 -11.48
CA GLN A 798 5.36 23.50 -10.35
C GLN A 798 4.55 23.32 -9.04
N LEU A 799 3.24 23.53 -9.08
CA LEU A 799 2.38 23.40 -7.88
C LEU A 799 2.24 21.94 -7.41
N ILE A 800 2.32 20.95 -8.32
CA ILE A 800 2.44 19.53 -7.97
C ILE A 800 3.78 19.25 -7.26
N LYS A 801 4.92 19.72 -7.80
CA LYS A 801 6.24 19.59 -7.14
C LYS A 801 6.25 20.28 -5.77
N CYS A 802 5.67 21.48 -5.66
CA CYS A 802 5.50 22.17 -4.38
C CYS A 802 4.61 21.41 -3.40
N HIS A 803 3.50 20.80 -3.83
CA HIS A 803 2.63 20.00 -2.95
C HIS A 803 3.32 18.73 -2.47
N ARG A 804 4.08 18.06 -3.34
CA ARG A 804 4.89 16.89 -2.98
C ARG A 804 5.94 17.27 -1.94
N LEU A 805 6.76 18.30 -2.23
CA LEU A 805 7.80 18.79 -1.32
C LEU A 805 7.23 19.32 0.01
N HIS A 806 6.09 20.01 -0.01
CA HIS A 806 5.38 20.43 1.20
C HIS A 806 4.94 19.21 2.02
N THR A 807 4.29 18.23 1.39
CA THR A 807 3.85 16.99 2.04
C THR A 807 5.01 16.18 2.63
N GLU A 808 6.12 16.05 1.89
CA GLU A 808 7.36 15.39 2.33
C GLU A 808 8.00 16.16 3.49
N SER A 809 8.10 17.48 3.39
CA SER A 809 8.64 18.37 4.44
C SER A 809 7.81 18.33 5.72
N THR A 810 6.48 18.39 5.65
CA THR A 810 5.61 18.26 6.83
C THR A 810 5.75 16.88 7.48
N LYS A 811 5.82 15.79 6.71
CA LYS A 811 6.11 14.44 7.23
C LYS A 811 7.47 14.39 7.94
N ALA A 812 8.51 14.93 7.32
CA ALA A 812 9.86 14.98 7.89
C ALA A 812 9.93 15.87 9.15
N HIS A 813 9.22 17.00 9.17
CA HIS A 813 9.15 17.91 10.31
C HIS A 813 8.42 17.26 11.51
N LEU A 814 7.32 16.55 11.26
CA LEU A 814 6.63 15.75 12.28
C LEU A 814 7.53 14.65 12.84
N GLN A 815 8.24 13.93 11.97
CA GLN A 815 9.17 12.89 12.39
C GLN A 815 10.33 13.47 13.21
N HIS A 816 10.89 14.61 12.81
CA HIS A 816 11.91 15.33 13.57
C HIS A 816 11.39 15.80 14.94
N LEU A 817 10.19 16.36 15.03
CA LEU A 817 9.59 16.78 16.30
C LEU A 817 9.27 15.58 17.21
N TYR A 818 8.79 14.47 16.65
CA TYR A 818 8.60 13.21 17.36
C TYR A 818 9.92 12.67 17.92
N LEU A 819 10.99 12.67 17.11
CA LEU A 819 12.33 12.25 17.55
C LEU A 819 12.92 13.19 18.60
N ARG A 820 12.73 14.52 18.47
CA ARG A 820 13.13 15.52 19.47
C ARG A 820 12.39 15.30 20.79
N LEU A 821 11.08 15.06 20.76
CA LEU A 821 10.27 14.71 21.92
C LEU A 821 10.72 13.39 22.58
N ALA A 822 11.06 12.38 21.77
CA ALA A 822 11.61 11.12 22.27
C ALA A 822 13.04 11.29 22.81
N ALA A 823 13.78 12.31 22.38
CA ALA A 823 15.12 12.63 22.88
C ALA A 823 15.07 13.43 24.19
N THR A 824 14.23 14.47 24.30
CA THR A 824 14.09 15.25 25.55
C THR A 824 13.55 14.39 26.69
N LYS A 825 12.61 13.48 26.43
CA LYS A 825 12.14 12.50 27.43
C LYS A 825 13.27 11.60 27.94
N ARG A 826 14.11 11.06 27.04
CA ARG A 826 15.29 10.28 27.43
C ARG A 826 16.37 11.11 28.15
N ALA A 827 16.52 12.39 27.82
CA ALA A 827 17.43 13.29 28.51
C ALA A 827 16.96 13.53 29.97
N MET A 828 15.67 13.83 30.15
CA MET A 828 14.99 13.95 31.44
C MET A 828 15.10 12.66 32.29
N GLU A 829 15.00 11.49 31.68
CA GLU A 829 15.22 10.19 32.34
C GLU A 829 16.68 9.93 32.77
N SER A 830 17.64 10.75 32.32
CA SER A 830 19.09 10.50 32.47
C SER A 830 19.86 11.52 33.30
N HIS A 831 19.29 12.68 33.62
CA HIS A 831 19.98 13.82 34.24
C HIS A 831 19.24 14.32 35.49
N GLY A 832 20.01 14.80 36.47
CA GLY A 832 19.47 15.16 37.80
C GLY A 832 18.69 16.47 37.88
N ASP A 833 18.86 17.39 36.94
CA ASP A 833 18.28 18.75 37.00
C ASP A 833 16.88 18.79 36.36
N HIS A 834 15.88 18.38 37.16
CA HIS A 834 14.57 18.01 36.66
C HIS A 834 13.75 19.19 36.11
N ASP A 835 13.78 20.36 36.75
CA ASP A 835 12.81 21.44 36.45
C ASP A 835 13.03 22.05 35.06
N ILE A 836 14.29 22.18 34.62
CA ILE A 836 14.63 22.65 33.27
C ILE A 836 14.25 21.59 32.22
N LEU A 837 14.60 20.32 32.47
CA LEU A 837 14.34 19.23 31.54
C LEU A 837 12.84 18.92 31.38
N MET A 838 12.04 19.13 32.44
CA MET A 838 10.58 19.07 32.37
C MET A 838 10.01 20.15 31.46
N ALA A 839 10.54 21.38 31.53
CA ALA A 839 10.13 22.47 30.63
C ALA A 839 10.47 22.15 29.16
N ASP A 840 11.65 21.60 28.88
CA ASP A 840 12.05 21.16 27.53
C ASP A 840 11.21 19.98 27.00
N VAL A 841 10.81 19.04 27.86
CA VAL A 841 9.87 17.95 27.50
C VAL A 841 8.48 18.50 27.19
N VAL A 842 7.96 19.45 27.99
CA VAL A 842 6.67 20.11 27.73
C VAL A 842 6.73 20.94 26.45
N ALA A 843 7.80 21.68 26.21
CA ALA A 843 7.99 22.47 24.98
C ALA A 843 8.10 21.57 23.73
N ALA A 844 8.83 20.46 23.81
CA ALA A 844 8.91 19.50 22.71
C ALA A 844 7.59 18.75 22.46
N GLN A 845 6.83 18.44 23.52
CA GLN A 845 5.51 17.81 23.43
C GLN A 845 4.52 18.77 22.77
N LEU A 846 4.47 20.03 23.23
CA LEU A 846 3.65 21.08 22.65
C LEU A 846 3.99 21.32 21.18
N ALA A 847 5.27 21.46 20.82
CA ALA A 847 5.69 21.66 19.43
C ALA A 847 5.27 20.49 18.54
N TYR A 848 5.46 19.25 18.99
CA TYR A 848 5.01 18.06 18.26
C TYR A 848 3.48 18.01 18.11
N ASP A 849 2.71 18.24 19.18
CA ASP A 849 1.25 18.19 19.12
C ASP A 849 0.65 19.38 18.35
N THR A 850 1.29 20.56 18.31
CA THR A 850 0.91 21.69 17.46
C THR A 850 1.15 21.38 15.98
N ALA A 851 2.36 20.98 15.58
CA ALA A 851 2.64 20.63 14.18
C ALA A 851 1.79 19.44 13.71
N LYS A 852 1.54 18.47 14.61
CA LYS A 852 0.63 17.35 14.39
C LYS A 852 -0.81 17.84 14.24
N ALA A 853 -1.28 18.77 15.09
CA ALA A 853 -2.60 19.38 14.93
C ALA A 853 -2.70 20.03 13.53
N GLU A 854 -1.80 20.93 13.15
CA GLU A 854 -1.77 21.59 11.84
C GLU A 854 -1.87 20.59 10.67
N HIS A 855 -1.05 19.53 10.67
CA HIS A 855 -1.09 18.46 9.67
C HIS A 855 -2.40 17.62 9.70
N CYS A 856 -3.06 17.52 10.85
CA CYS A 856 -4.34 16.82 11.01
C CYS A 856 -5.55 17.69 10.64
N GLN A 857 -5.45 18.99 10.84
CA GLN A 857 -6.57 19.91 11.12
C GLN A 857 -7.36 20.34 9.89
N TYR A 858 -6.73 20.42 8.71
CA TYR A 858 -7.44 20.81 7.48
C TYR A 858 -8.59 19.85 7.12
N ALA A 859 -8.39 18.55 7.33
CA ALA A 859 -9.39 17.52 7.07
C ALA A 859 -10.24 17.20 8.30
N ARG A 860 -9.62 17.04 9.49
CA ARG A 860 -10.32 16.50 10.66
C ARG A 860 -11.14 17.51 11.42
N ASP A 861 -10.67 18.71 11.74
CA ASP A 861 -11.36 19.57 12.71
C ASP A 861 -12.72 20.02 12.19
N ARG A 862 -12.79 20.41 10.91
CA ARG A 862 -14.05 20.78 10.23
C ARG A 862 -15.06 19.63 10.15
N GLN A 863 -14.60 18.39 10.30
CA GLN A 863 -15.43 17.19 10.31
C GLN A 863 -15.76 16.77 11.75
N PHE A 864 -14.79 16.81 12.67
CA PHE A 864 -14.92 16.50 14.10
C PHE A 864 -15.83 17.49 14.81
N ASP A 865 -15.62 18.81 14.68
CA ASP A 865 -16.51 19.82 15.24
C ASP A 865 -17.94 19.70 14.71
N PHE A 866 -18.06 19.34 13.42
CA PHE A 866 -19.34 19.06 12.79
C PHE A 866 -20.02 17.81 13.39
N HIS A 867 -19.26 16.73 13.62
CA HIS A 867 -19.76 15.53 14.30
C HIS A 867 -20.14 15.83 15.76
N ALA A 868 -19.24 16.36 16.57
CA ALA A 868 -19.46 16.64 18.00
C ALA A 868 -20.60 17.66 18.26
N ASN A 869 -20.74 18.69 17.41
CA ASN A 869 -21.80 19.69 17.61
C ASN A 869 -23.12 19.38 16.88
N SER A 870 -23.12 18.59 15.81
CA SER A 870 -24.32 18.37 14.95
C SER A 870 -24.80 16.91 14.87
N ASN A 871 -23.90 15.93 15.06
CA ASN A 871 -24.21 14.50 14.98
C ASN A 871 -24.14 13.78 16.35
N GLU A 872 -23.59 14.39 17.40
CA GLU A 872 -23.60 13.85 18.78
C GLU A 872 -24.64 14.55 19.68
N ARG A 873 -25.30 15.60 19.17
CA ARG A 873 -26.42 16.28 19.83
C ARG A 873 -27.72 15.96 19.10
N GLY A 874 -28.78 15.63 19.85
CA GLY A 874 -30.13 15.30 19.35
C GLY A 874 -30.88 16.48 18.72
N THR A 875 -30.30 17.07 17.68
CA THR A 875 -30.81 18.21 16.92
C THR A 875 -31.64 17.73 15.72
N SER A 876 -32.34 18.66 15.06
CA SER A 876 -32.93 18.40 13.73
C SER A 876 -31.90 18.01 12.66
N HIS A 877 -30.61 18.29 12.89
CA HIS A 877 -29.51 17.85 12.04
C HIS A 877 -29.19 16.36 12.23
N PHE A 878 -29.20 15.87 13.47
CA PHE A 878 -28.96 14.45 13.79
C PHE A 878 -30.06 13.54 13.23
N PHE A 879 -31.32 13.97 13.32
CA PHE A 879 -32.47 13.22 12.80
C PHE A 879 -32.76 13.44 11.30
N ARG A 880 -31.90 14.16 10.57
CA ARG A 880 -32.10 14.35 9.11
C ARG A 880 -31.77 13.06 8.37
N ARG A 881 -32.55 12.72 7.34
CA ARG A 881 -32.20 11.62 6.42
C ARG A 881 -30.80 11.88 5.83
N PRO A 882 -29.89 10.88 5.78
CA PRO A 882 -28.57 11.05 5.20
C PRO A 882 -28.65 11.67 3.81
N LEU A 883 -27.80 12.68 3.56
CA LEU A 883 -27.66 13.26 2.22
C LEU A 883 -27.16 12.16 1.28
N GLY A 884 -27.85 11.99 0.14
CA GLY A 884 -27.70 10.81 -0.71
C GLY A 884 -26.25 10.47 -1.02
N THR A 885 -25.82 9.28 -0.58
CA THR A 885 -24.52 8.70 -0.89
C THR A 885 -24.32 8.66 -2.41
N LYS A 886 -23.07 8.74 -2.89
CA LYS A 886 -22.75 8.39 -4.27
C LYS A 886 -22.94 6.88 -4.47
N VAL A 887 -24.18 6.47 -4.75
CA VAL A 887 -24.49 5.11 -5.20
C VAL A 887 -23.94 4.97 -6.63
N PRO A 888 -23.11 3.95 -6.92
CA PRO A 888 -22.60 3.73 -8.27
C PRO A 888 -23.74 3.42 -9.24
N ILE A 889 -23.48 3.61 -10.53
CA ILE A 889 -24.38 3.15 -11.60
C ILE A 889 -23.91 1.75 -11.95
N ASN A 890 -24.56 0.74 -11.35
CA ASN A 890 -24.13 -0.66 -11.35
C ASN A 890 -25.02 -1.60 -12.19
N TYR A 891 -26.07 -1.05 -12.83
CA TYR A 891 -26.87 -1.75 -13.83
C TYR A 891 -27.54 -0.75 -14.78
N VAL A 892 -28.04 -1.26 -15.91
CA VAL A 892 -28.83 -0.53 -16.90
C VAL A 892 -30.03 -1.40 -17.35
N THR A 893 -31.17 -0.78 -17.61
CA THR A 893 -32.41 -1.45 -18.02
C THR A 893 -32.56 -1.36 -19.54
N VAL A 894 -32.30 -2.46 -20.25
CA VAL A 894 -32.36 -2.56 -21.73
C VAL A 894 -33.49 -3.50 -22.11
N ASP A 895 -34.45 -3.04 -22.93
CA ASP A 895 -35.62 -3.79 -23.39
C ASP A 895 -36.41 -4.49 -22.25
N GLY A 896 -36.46 -3.84 -21.07
CA GLY A 896 -37.11 -4.35 -19.86
C GLY A 896 -36.28 -5.36 -19.04
N SER A 897 -35.08 -5.73 -19.50
CA SER A 897 -34.14 -6.59 -18.79
C SER A 897 -33.05 -5.77 -18.09
N MET A 898 -32.67 -6.16 -16.88
CA MET A 898 -31.54 -5.54 -16.17
C MET A 898 -30.22 -6.17 -16.63
N VAL A 899 -29.25 -5.33 -16.98
CA VAL A 899 -27.89 -5.73 -17.37
C VAL A 899 -26.89 -5.04 -16.43
N SER A 900 -26.05 -5.82 -15.75
CA SER A 900 -25.03 -5.33 -14.79
C SER A 900 -23.59 -5.45 -15.32
N ASP A 901 -23.43 -5.63 -16.64
CA ASP A 901 -22.14 -5.62 -17.32
C ASP A 901 -21.62 -4.17 -17.44
N GLU A 902 -20.42 -3.90 -16.93
CA GLU A 902 -19.89 -2.52 -16.82
C GLU A 902 -19.71 -1.83 -18.19
N PRO A 903 -19.12 -2.45 -19.23
CA PRO A 903 -19.11 -1.90 -20.59
C PRO A 903 -20.50 -1.58 -21.14
N THR A 904 -21.51 -2.43 -20.91
CA THR A 904 -22.89 -2.19 -21.37
C THR A 904 -23.55 -1.04 -20.60
N VAL A 905 -23.34 -0.95 -19.28
CA VAL A 905 -23.81 0.17 -18.45
C VAL A 905 -23.18 1.48 -18.91
N GLN A 906 -21.85 1.52 -19.03
CA GLN A 906 -21.09 2.71 -19.43
C GLN A 906 -21.52 3.18 -20.83
N SER A 907 -21.49 2.28 -21.82
CA SER A 907 -21.83 2.62 -23.21
C SER A 907 -23.28 3.10 -23.38
N THR A 908 -24.24 2.51 -22.67
CA THR A 908 -25.65 2.93 -22.73
C THR A 908 -25.87 4.30 -22.07
N PHE A 909 -25.30 4.54 -20.89
CA PHE A 909 -25.37 5.84 -20.22
C PHE A 909 -24.67 6.94 -21.04
N THR A 910 -23.49 6.64 -21.58
CA THR A 910 -22.77 7.57 -22.48
C THR A 910 -23.57 7.87 -23.74
N SER A 911 -24.19 6.86 -24.37
CA SER A 911 -24.97 7.05 -25.60
C SER A 911 -26.21 7.90 -25.38
N HIS A 912 -26.94 7.68 -24.28
CA HIS A 912 -28.11 8.49 -23.91
C HIS A 912 -27.74 9.97 -23.65
N TRP A 913 -26.71 10.23 -22.85
CA TRP A 913 -26.31 11.61 -22.58
C TRP A 913 -25.62 12.28 -23.78
N ARG A 914 -24.95 11.50 -24.64
CA ARG A 914 -24.40 12.00 -25.91
C ARG A 914 -25.52 12.43 -26.88
N SER A 915 -26.62 11.70 -26.99
CA SER A 915 -27.73 12.11 -27.88
C SER A 915 -28.48 13.36 -27.39
N ILE A 916 -28.48 13.63 -26.08
CA ILE A 916 -29.06 14.86 -25.50
C ILE A 916 -28.09 16.05 -25.56
N MET A 917 -26.79 15.84 -25.33
CA MET A 917 -25.78 16.91 -25.24
C MET A 917 -25.10 17.25 -26.57
N THR A 918 -25.29 16.45 -27.62
CA THR A 918 -24.75 16.73 -28.96
C THR A 918 -25.87 17.29 -29.83
N ALA A 919 -25.69 18.52 -30.34
CA ALA A 919 -26.57 19.02 -31.39
C ALA A 919 -26.44 18.11 -32.64
N PRO A 920 -27.55 17.60 -33.22
CA PRO A 920 -27.48 16.81 -34.44
C PRO A 920 -26.81 17.61 -35.56
N ARG A 921 -25.79 17.03 -36.21
CA ARG A 921 -25.00 17.73 -37.23
C ARG A 921 -25.80 18.07 -38.48
N ASP A 922 -26.83 17.27 -38.75
CA ASP A 922 -27.60 17.26 -39.99
C ASP A 922 -29.04 17.80 -39.80
N ASP A 923 -29.38 18.30 -38.60
CA ASP A 923 -30.67 18.95 -38.35
C ASP A 923 -30.79 20.22 -39.21
N ALA A 924 -31.92 20.35 -39.91
CA ALA A 924 -32.22 21.54 -40.69
C ALA A 924 -32.20 22.78 -39.78
N ARG A 925 -31.41 23.79 -40.16
CA ARG A 925 -31.30 25.06 -39.41
C ARG A 925 -32.70 25.61 -39.10
N PRO A 926 -32.98 26.06 -37.86
CA PRO A 926 -34.29 26.59 -37.50
C PRO A 926 -34.76 27.64 -38.50
N ASP A 927 -35.93 27.38 -39.09
CA ASP A 927 -36.60 28.22 -40.09
C ASP A 927 -36.47 29.71 -39.72
N ASN A 928 -35.73 30.45 -40.54
CA ASN A 928 -35.36 31.84 -40.25
C ASN A 928 -36.59 32.74 -40.11
N ASP A 929 -37.67 32.45 -40.83
CA ASP A 929 -38.85 33.31 -40.85
C ASP A 929 -39.80 32.95 -39.70
N ARG A 930 -39.87 31.68 -39.27
CA ARG A 930 -40.45 31.33 -37.95
C ARG A 930 -39.67 31.98 -36.81
N ARG A 931 -38.33 31.93 -36.87
CA ARG A 931 -37.46 32.51 -35.84
C ARG A 931 -37.61 34.04 -35.78
N ARG A 932 -37.76 34.68 -36.94
CA ARG A 932 -38.08 36.10 -37.06
C ARG A 932 -39.46 36.43 -36.48
N ALA A 933 -40.50 35.69 -36.86
CA ALA A 933 -41.86 35.90 -36.36
C ALA A 933 -41.96 35.79 -34.82
N VAL A 934 -41.21 34.86 -34.20
CA VAL A 934 -41.12 34.76 -32.73
C VAL A 934 -40.44 35.99 -32.10
N LEU A 935 -39.40 36.54 -32.73
CA LEU A 935 -38.74 37.76 -32.26
C LEU A 935 -39.59 39.02 -32.48
N GLU A 936 -40.34 39.08 -33.58
CA GLU A 936 -41.29 40.15 -33.89
C GLU A 936 -42.51 40.15 -32.95
N ALA A 937 -42.95 38.98 -32.47
CA ALA A 937 -44.01 38.85 -31.49
C ALA A 937 -43.65 39.36 -30.08
N LEU A 938 -42.35 39.51 -29.76
CA LEU A 938 -41.90 40.19 -28.55
C LEU A 938 -42.14 41.70 -28.72
N THR A 939 -42.87 42.34 -27.80
CA THR A 939 -43.15 43.80 -27.89
C THR A 939 -42.21 44.67 -27.04
N LYS A 940 -41.69 44.16 -25.92
CA LYS A 940 -40.67 44.85 -25.12
C LYS A 940 -39.31 44.88 -25.84
N ARG A 941 -38.60 46.00 -25.75
CA ARG A 941 -37.22 46.22 -26.21
C ARG A 941 -36.50 47.08 -25.20
N LEU A 942 -35.16 47.03 -25.21
CA LEU A 942 -34.33 48.09 -24.62
C LEU A 942 -34.34 49.31 -25.55
N ASP A 943 -33.99 50.48 -25.02
CA ASP A 943 -33.70 51.64 -25.86
C ASP A 943 -32.29 51.54 -26.51
N MET A 944 -31.91 52.57 -27.24
CA MET A 944 -30.61 52.61 -27.94
C MET A 944 -29.42 52.72 -26.98
N ALA A 945 -29.54 53.45 -25.87
CA ALA A 945 -28.43 53.67 -24.94
C ALA A 945 -28.15 52.40 -24.12
N ASP A 946 -29.20 51.73 -23.64
CA ASP A 946 -29.10 50.44 -22.95
C ASP A 946 -28.52 49.35 -23.87
N ARG A 947 -28.90 49.37 -25.15
CA ARG A 947 -28.30 48.48 -26.15
C ARG A 947 -26.83 48.81 -26.41
N GLU A 948 -26.49 50.07 -26.66
CA GLU A 948 -25.11 50.50 -26.92
C GLU A 948 -24.21 50.24 -25.71
N SER A 949 -24.75 50.22 -24.49
CA SER A 949 -24.06 49.80 -23.28
C SER A 949 -23.84 48.28 -23.20
N LEU A 950 -24.85 47.48 -23.55
CA LEU A 950 -24.72 46.01 -23.63
C LEU A 950 -23.70 45.56 -24.69
N ASP A 951 -23.73 46.18 -25.86
CA ASP A 951 -22.90 45.86 -27.04
C ASP A 951 -21.41 46.33 -26.89
N GLN A 952 -21.01 46.92 -25.76
CA GLN A 952 -19.61 47.31 -25.48
C GLN A 952 -18.65 46.10 -25.39
N PRO A 953 -17.33 46.28 -25.60
CA PRO A 953 -16.32 45.28 -25.24
C PRO A 953 -16.40 44.84 -23.78
N ILE A 954 -15.96 43.63 -23.46
CA ILE A 954 -15.83 43.16 -22.07
C ILE A 954 -14.56 43.76 -21.45
N THR A 955 -14.65 44.19 -20.20
CA THR A 955 -13.55 44.85 -19.48
C THR A 955 -12.87 43.93 -18.45
N ALA A 956 -11.62 44.24 -18.11
CA ALA A 956 -10.90 43.55 -17.05
C ALA A 956 -11.53 43.78 -15.66
N SER A 957 -12.28 44.88 -15.46
CA SER A 957 -13.05 45.11 -14.22
C SER A 957 -14.19 44.11 -14.11
N GLU A 958 -15.03 43.95 -15.14
CA GLU A 958 -16.15 43.01 -15.12
C GLU A 958 -15.70 41.56 -14.92
N LEU A 959 -14.57 41.17 -15.52
CA LEU A 959 -13.95 39.87 -15.29
C LEU A 959 -13.41 39.74 -13.85
N CYS A 960 -12.83 40.80 -13.28
CA CYS A 960 -12.36 40.82 -11.89
C CYS A 960 -13.53 40.70 -10.88
N ASP A 961 -14.62 41.43 -11.08
CA ASP A 961 -15.80 41.41 -10.22
C ASP A 961 -16.58 40.10 -10.35
N ALA A 962 -16.71 39.56 -11.57
CA ALA A 962 -17.23 38.22 -11.81
C ALA A 962 -16.41 37.17 -11.05
N MET A 963 -15.07 37.25 -11.11
CA MET A 963 -14.14 36.36 -10.43
C MET A 963 -14.20 36.47 -8.91
N LYS A 964 -14.17 37.69 -8.35
CA LYS A 964 -14.26 37.96 -6.90
C LYS A 964 -15.55 37.43 -6.27
N THR A 965 -16.65 37.45 -7.01
CA THR A 965 -17.95 36.91 -6.53
C THR A 965 -18.11 35.39 -6.71
N MET A 966 -17.09 34.68 -7.20
CA MET A 966 -17.11 33.20 -7.24
C MET A 966 -16.81 32.60 -5.87
N ASN A 967 -17.40 31.44 -5.57
CA ASN A 967 -17.08 30.70 -4.35
C ASN A 967 -15.83 29.82 -4.58
N PRO A 968 -14.69 30.08 -3.89
CA PRO A 968 -13.42 29.37 -4.13
C PRO A 968 -13.49 27.87 -3.83
N ALA A 969 -14.43 27.44 -2.99
CA ALA A 969 -14.59 26.05 -2.57
C ALA A 969 -15.44 25.20 -3.54
N LYS A 970 -15.89 25.73 -4.68
CA LYS A 970 -16.58 24.97 -5.73
C LYS A 970 -15.63 24.08 -6.54
N SER A 971 -16.19 23.14 -7.31
CA SER A 971 -15.42 22.24 -8.17
C SER A 971 -14.84 22.97 -9.39
N PRO A 972 -13.60 22.64 -9.80
CA PRO A 972 -12.99 23.11 -11.05
C PRO A 972 -13.67 22.49 -12.28
N GLY A 973 -13.12 22.73 -13.47
CA GLY A 973 -13.37 21.88 -14.64
C GLY A 973 -12.44 20.65 -14.67
N PRO A 974 -12.22 20.02 -15.85
CA PRO A 974 -11.26 18.93 -16.02
C PRO A 974 -9.81 19.35 -15.72
N ASP A 975 -9.52 20.62 -15.99
CA ASP A 975 -8.26 21.34 -15.86
C ASP A 975 -7.74 21.48 -14.40
N GLY A 976 -8.64 21.31 -13.42
CA GLY A 976 -8.32 21.32 -12.00
C GLY A 976 -8.18 22.69 -11.34
N TRP A 977 -8.20 23.79 -12.10
CA TRP A 977 -8.08 25.13 -11.55
C TRP A 977 -9.35 25.57 -10.84
N SER A 978 -9.25 25.81 -9.53
CA SER A 978 -10.36 26.31 -8.71
C SER A 978 -10.49 27.83 -8.82
N ALA A 979 -11.67 28.39 -8.52
CA ALA A 979 -11.83 29.84 -8.44
C ALA A 979 -10.91 30.51 -7.40
N GLY A 980 -10.45 29.76 -6.38
CA GLY A 980 -9.45 30.25 -5.43
C GLY A 980 -8.09 30.57 -6.06
N PHE A 981 -7.70 29.89 -7.15
CA PHE A 981 -6.44 30.15 -7.86
C PHE A 981 -6.44 31.54 -8.50
N PHE A 982 -7.48 31.84 -9.28
CA PHE A 982 -7.64 33.14 -9.93
C PHE A 982 -7.84 34.27 -8.90
N GLN A 983 -8.49 33.96 -7.76
CA GLN A 983 -8.61 34.88 -6.62
C GLN A 983 -7.32 35.13 -5.83
N VAL A 984 -6.17 34.54 -6.21
CA VAL A 984 -4.86 34.89 -5.62
C VAL A 984 -4.48 36.34 -5.94
N ALA A 985 -4.68 36.74 -7.21
CA ALA A 985 -4.37 38.06 -7.77
C ALA A 985 -5.41 38.43 -8.85
N PRO A 986 -6.68 38.69 -8.48
CA PRO A 986 -7.80 38.72 -9.43
C PRO A 986 -7.71 39.85 -10.46
N GLU A 987 -7.02 40.95 -10.16
CA GLU A 987 -6.71 42.02 -11.09
C GLU A 987 -5.74 41.57 -12.21
N VAL A 988 -4.68 40.84 -11.85
CA VAL A 988 -3.70 40.31 -12.82
C VAL A 988 -4.35 39.24 -13.70
N PHE A 989 -5.11 38.33 -13.08
CA PHE A 989 -5.80 37.28 -13.82
C PHE A 989 -6.94 37.81 -14.70
N SER A 990 -7.64 38.89 -14.33
CA SER A 990 -8.70 39.44 -15.18
C SER A 990 -8.14 40.14 -16.43
N GLU A 991 -6.98 40.78 -16.33
CA GLU A 991 -6.26 41.35 -17.49
C GLU A 991 -5.69 40.25 -18.40
N LEU A 992 -5.07 39.20 -17.84
CA LEU A 992 -4.62 38.02 -18.59
C LEU A 992 -5.77 37.36 -19.37
N LEU A 993 -6.90 37.09 -18.70
CA LEU A 993 -8.05 36.47 -19.34
C LEU A 993 -8.68 37.38 -20.40
N LEU A 994 -8.68 38.70 -20.22
CA LEU A 994 -9.15 39.63 -21.24
C LEU A 994 -8.30 39.54 -22.53
N LEU A 995 -6.97 39.54 -22.41
CA LEU A 995 -6.07 39.40 -23.56
C LEU A 995 -6.30 38.06 -24.28
N VAL A 996 -6.39 36.95 -23.54
CA VAL A 996 -6.67 35.63 -24.09
C VAL A 996 -8.02 35.58 -24.81
N PHE A 997 -9.10 36.12 -24.21
CA PHE A 997 -10.42 36.11 -24.85
C PHE A 997 -10.49 37.01 -26.09
N ASN A 998 -9.86 38.19 -26.06
CA ASN A 998 -9.81 39.09 -27.21
C ASN A 998 -8.97 38.50 -28.36
N TYR A 999 -7.85 37.84 -28.05
CA TYR A 999 -7.04 37.14 -29.05
C TYR A 999 -7.83 35.98 -29.69
N GLN A 1000 -8.47 35.14 -28.87
CA GLN A 1000 -9.29 34.02 -29.34
C GLN A 1000 -10.49 34.47 -30.17
N LEU A 1001 -11.14 35.58 -29.80
CA LEU A 1001 -12.27 36.16 -30.54
C LEU A 1001 -11.82 36.68 -31.91
N THR A 1002 -10.73 37.45 -31.94
CA THR A 1002 -10.22 38.12 -33.15
C THR A 1002 -9.64 37.14 -34.16
N HIS A 1003 -8.79 36.21 -33.72
CA HIS A 1003 -8.00 35.35 -34.62
C HIS A 1003 -8.61 33.97 -34.88
N HIS A 1004 -9.49 33.49 -33.99
CA HIS A 1004 -9.96 32.11 -34.01
C HIS A 1004 -11.48 31.95 -33.88
N GLY A 1005 -12.23 33.03 -33.63
CA GLY A 1005 -13.69 33.04 -33.43
C GLY A 1005 -14.21 32.08 -32.36
N SER A 1006 -13.33 31.55 -31.50
CA SER A 1006 -13.64 30.42 -30.61
C SER A 1006 -12.65 30.29 -29.46
N LEU A 1007 -13.14 29.85 -28.30
CA LEU A 1007 -12.33 29.61 -27.09
C LEU A 1007 -11.31 28.48 -27.29
N LEU A 1008 -10.29 28.42 -26.41
CA LEU A 1008 -9.23 27.41 -26.46
C LEU A 1008 -9.79 25.97 -26.36
N PRO A 1009 -9.09 24.94 -26.89
CA PRO A 1009 -9.58 23.56 -26.86
C PRO A 1009 -9.96 23.05 -25.46
N HIS A 1010 -9.16 23.36 -24.42
CA HIS A 1010 -9.47 22.98 -23.04
C HIS A 1010 -10.67 23.77 -22.49
N GLN A 1011 -10.78 25.07 -22.78
CA GLN A 1011 -11.93 25.92 -22.41
C GLN A 1011 -13.26 25.41 -22.99
N ARG A 1012 -13.22 24.68 -24.12
CA ARG A 1012 -14.40 24.08 -24.77
C ARG A 1012 -14.71 22.64 -24.31
N ARG A 1013 -13.98 22.09 -23.34
CA ARG A 1013 -14.26 20.78 -22.71
C ARG A 1013 -14.90 20.97 -21.35
N SER A 1014 -15.69 19.99 -20.90
CA SER A 1014 -16.26 19.97 -19.54
C SER A 1014 -16.56 18.54 -19.10
N ALA A 1015 -16.24 18.19 -17.86
CA ALA A 1015 -16.58 16.87 -17.32
C ALA A 1015 -18.08 16.83 -16.95
N ILE A 1016 -18.83 15.87 -17.49
CA ILE A 1016 -20.24 15.67 -17.13
C ILE A 1016 -20.30 14.76 -15.90
N THR A 1017 -20.90 15.25 -14.81
CA THR A 1017 -21.20 14.42 -13.63
C THR A 1017 -22.71 14.18 -13.51
N LEU A 1018 -23.10 12.93 -13.28
CA LEU A 1018 -24.51 12.52 -13.25
C LEU A 1018 -25.02 12.45 -11.80
N LEU A 1019 -26.05 13.23 -11.49
CA LEU A 1019 -26.72 13.23 -10.19
C LEU A 1019 -28.08 12.54 -10.31
N HIS A 1020 -28.29 11.41 -9.61
CA HIS A 1020 -29.58 10.71 -9.61
C HIS A 1020 -30.70 11.63 -9.12
N LYS A 1021 -31.85 11.63 -9.82
CA LYS A 1021 -33.00 12.50 -9.56
C LYS A 1021 -34.10 11.77 -8.79
N SER A 1022 -34.58 10.66 -9.34
CA SER A 1022 -35.77 9.93 -8.90
C SER A 1022 -36.03 8.75 -9.85
N GLY A 1023 -36.54 7.62 -9.36
CA GLY A 1023 -36.90 6.47 -10.20
C GLY A 1023 -35.76 5.47 -10.41
N ASP A 1024 -36.02 4.45 -11.24
CA ASP A 1024 -35.07 3.36 -11.54
C ASP A 1024 -33.66 3.87 -11.88
N ARG A 1025 -32.64 3.32 -11.21
CA ARG A 1025 -31.23 3.64 -11.46
C ARG A 1025 -30.73 3.07 -12.79
N GLY A 1026 -31.37 2.03 -13.31
CA GLY A 1026 -31.05 1.45 -14.61
C GLY A 1026 -31.49 2.30 -15.81
N LEU A 1027 -32.24 3.38 -15.61
CA LEU A 1027 -32.68 4.28 -16.68
C LEU A 1027 -31.86 5.58 -16.70
N PRO A 1028 -31.05 5.84 -17.75
CA PRO A 1028 -30.23 7.05 -17.84
C PRO A 1028 -30.98 8.37 -17.63
N GLY A 1029 -32.21 8.49 -18.14
CA GLY A 1029 -33.04 9.68 -18.01
C GLY A 1029 -33.50 10.02 -16.57
N ASN A 1030 -33.27 9.14 -15.61
CA ASN A 1030 -33.52 9.38 -14.18
C ASN A 1030 -32.35 10.10 -13.47
N TYR A 1031 -31.36 10.59 -14.24
CA TYR A 1031 -30.23 11.37 -13.75
C TYR A 1031 -30.27 12.81 -14.29
N ARG A 1032 -29.58 13.72 -13.60
CA ARG A 1032 -29.33 15.10 -14.02
C ARG A 1032 -27.85 15.25 -14.39
N PRO A 1033 -27.49 15.61 -15.62
CA PRO A 1033 -26.12 15.92 -15.98
C PRO A 1033 -25.76 17.32 -15.47
N ILE A 1034 -24.56 17.46 -14.90
CA ILE A 1034 -23.98 18.73 -14.47
C ILE A 1034 -22.62 18.88 -15.15
N SER A 1035 -22.47 19.92 -15.97
CA SER A 1035 -21.22 20.22 -16.69
C SER A 1035 -20.23 20.97 -15.80
N LEU A 1036 -19.13 20.31 -15.44
CA LEU A 1036 -17.99 20.93 -14.76
C LEU A 1036 -17.10 21.61 -15.82
N MET A 1037 -17.39 22.88 -16.10
CA MET A 1037 -16.62 23.71 -17.04
C MET A 1037 -15.35 24.30 -16.40
N PRO A 1038 -14.30 24.62 -17.17
CA PRO A 1038 -13.15 25.41 -16.72
C PRO A 1038 -13.56 26.76 -16.12
N VAL A 1039 -12.72 27.30 -15.24
CA VAL A 1039 -13.09 28.48 -14.42
C VAL A 1039 -13.01 29.78 -15.21
N GLU A 1040 -12.12 29.91 -16.18
CA GLU A 1040 -12.03 31.09 -17.03
C GLU A 1040 -13.35 31.34 -17.78
N VAL A 1041 -13.96 30.27 -18.30
CA VAL A 1041 -15.24 30.34 -19.01
C VAL A 1041 -16.39 30.64 -18.04
N LYS A 1042 -16.32 30.14 -16.80
CA LYS A 1042 -17.25 30.54 -15.74
C LYS A 1042 -17.13 32.04 -15.42
N VAL A 1043 -15.92 32.60 -15.35
CA VAL A 1043 -15.70 34.06 -15.16
C VAL A 1043 -16.30 34.86 -16.32
N LEU A 1044 -16.00 34.49 -17.58
CA LEU A 1044 -16.52 35.16 -18.77
C LEU A 1044 -18.06 35.15 -18.81
N SER A 1045 -18.67 33.97 -18.67
CA SER A 1045 -20.14 33.84 -18.65
C SER A 1045 -20.80 34.62 -17.51
N ARG A 1046 -20.12 34.76 -16.37
CA ARG A 1046 -20.61 35.49 -15.19
C ARG A 1046 -20.51 37.01 -15.35
N ALA A 1047 -19.46 37.52 -15.99
CA ALA A 1047 -19.36 38.92 -16.38
C ALA A 1047 -20.51 39.30 -17.35
N MET A 1048 -20.72 38.49 -18.39
CA MET A 1048 -21.85 38.69 -19.32
C MET A 1048 -23.22 38.61 -18.61
N ALA A 1049 -23.40 37.66 -17.69
CA ALA A 1049 -24.63 37.54 -16.91
C ALA A 1049 -24.86 38.74 -15.97
N PHE A 1050 -23.79 39.29 -15.36
CA PHE A 1050 -23.87 40.50 -14.53
C PHE A 1050 -24.26 41.74 -15.35
N ARG A 1051 -23.73 41.89 -16.57
CA ARG A 1051 -24.14 42.97 -17.47
C ARG A 1051 -25.61 42.82 -17.88
N LEU A 1052 -26.02 41.63 -18.33
CA LEU A 1052 -27.41 41.33 -18.70
C LEU A 1052 -28.41 41.52 -17.55
N ALA A 1053 -28.02 41.20 -16.31
CA ALA A 1053 -28.87 41.32 -15.12
C ALA A 1053 -29.30 42.76 -14.79
N GLN A 1054 -28.56 43.77 -15.25
CA GLN A 1054 -28.93 45.19 -15.07
C GLN A 1054 -30.16 45.55 -15.92
N TYR A 1055 -30.27 44.97 -17.11
CA TYR A 1055 -31.31 45.27 -18.11
C TYR A 1055 -32.46 44.27 -18.10
N ALA A 1056 -32.23 43.03 -17.64
CA ALA A 1056 -33.24 41.98 -17.61
C ALA A 1056 -34.58 42.39 -16.96
N PRO A 1057 -34.63 43.12 -15.82
CA PRO A 1057 -35.90 43.55 -15.21
C PRO A 1057 -36.77 44.45 -16.10
N GLN A 1058 -36.18 45.15 -17.07
CA GLN A 1058 -36.93 45.94 -18.05
C GLN A 1058 -37.63 45.05 -19.07
N LEU A 1059 -36.97 43.96 -19.49
CA LEU A 1059 -37.43 43.06 -20.55
C LEU A 1059 -38.39 41.97 -20.05
N ILE A 1060 -38.09 41.35 -18.91
CA ILE A 1060 -38.89 40.25 -18.37
C ILE A 1060 -40.17 40.76 -17.68
N HIS A 1061 -41.07 39.84 -17.33
CA HIS A 1061 -42.21 40.12 -16.46
C HIS A 1061 -41.83 39.90 -14.99
N PRO A 1062 -42.28 40.72 -14.01
CA PRO A 1062 -41.88 40.59 -12.60
C PRO A 1062 -42.22 39.24 -11.92
N THR A 1063 -43.01 38.38 -12.56
CA THR A 1063 -43.30 37.00 -12.09
C THR A 1063 -42.32 35.95 -12.64
N GLN A 1064 -41.37 36.33 -13.50
CA GLN A 1064 -40.31 35.46 -14.00
C GLN A 1064 -39.11 35.54 -13.05
N ALA A 1065 -39.09 34.65 -12.06
CA ALA A 1065 -38.15 34.65 -10.94
C ALA A 1065 -37.26 33.39 -10.88
N GLY A 1066 -36.85 32.87 -12.04
CA GLY A 1066 -36.04 31.65 -12.19
C GLY A 1066 -34.84 31.86 -13.10
#